data_AF-A0A9D1M1Y3-F1
#
_entry.id   AF-A0A9D1M1Y3-F1
#
_cell.length_a   1.000
_cell.length_b   1.000
_cell.length_c   1.000
_cell.angle_alpha   90.00
_cell.angle_beta   90.00
_cell.angle_gamma   90.00
#
_symmetry.space_group_name_H-M   'P 1'
#
loop_
_entity.id
_entity.type
_entity.pdbx_description
1 polymer ?
#
loop_
_entity_poly.entity_id
_entity_poly.type
_entity_poly.pdbx_seq_one_letter_code
_entity_poly.pdbx_strand_id
1 'polypeptide(L)'
;MPNHTTEKDEKIEEKLKYIGLDLKKKPNFLKEYEPIEYRPARGYDENQYKIYKYVDVREIQILLTRANRMDMLAEKYEKAEPLYSYLDLEKEENMVKYSLFLKMLHTVKIEEIEKIEKEQEELNKKIPFEVKYHENYLWQIFYSEVSKQYFMLVPMVDSEYACFFYLLKKQIECEKKKKSYQIFVPICHLDYSGSYLKRSELADIENYLWLFTKDWPLVYEVYDKSGELSIHIVGQTEVYEKLKNYYKIELKEKEEAIKFLKLIKALFILQTETQSEYIFVPKIDKSGGLEFYFQERKLDYDDLFQFIEGEYEQKNDKLKQIKSEIEKLKVKLEEKQAISKKKDMEYLNKEKEIATYLECKKTFFGKIKFFFKYKKKKKKEESEKIIEKKQEKTKEKEEIDDKKIEEKPFYTIEDLVSLTNQYNENLEIEKNLKLDVKALEDKIKMMDTKIKNATDYINEIEKHNKSIFDFWKYTSKDEAAALNPGQEKETNHINLEKTFDYKNDLEDLGVKIDQKQRQVLSKEECDSIFLTTELLEVLNQYRNYRNNKRLPKVITEALEESLETLKKEAQEERALFTKENYDIFGGLSEDCTHINHILGKKHREIEKNKFKILDINKNITIKDYKEELKREIDQIESALEKSKVPISMSVYCWENDFIEEGFSLCHIDPQNLLKNIKKGKNKIIRINLDKMKHAVYLSNIIYFDNYNKTLPEGMELDDLVLLDNAKYEWVKKSTTMFRINRFIKYQNEVETIEVKEYDLIEKEEF
;
A
#
# COMPACT_ATOMS: atom_id res chain seq x y z
N MET A 1 59.30 26.86 -17.32
CA MET A 1 59.23 25.46 -16.85
C MET A 1 58.32 25.46 -15.63
N PRO A 2 57.12 24.82 -15.68
CA PRO A 2 56.16 24.93 -14.58
C PRO A 2 56.31 23.79 -13.54
N ASN A 3 56.09 24.15 -12.28
CA ASN A 3 56.22 23.41 -11.01
C ASN A 3 55.26 22.21 -10.82
N HIS A 4 54.91 21.44 -11.86
CA HIS A 4 53.87 20.40 -11.74
C HIS A 4 54.27 19.13 -10.97
N THR A 5 55.55 18.90 -10.69
CA THR A 5 56.01 17.71 -9.95
C THR A 5 55.94 17.89 -8.42
N THR A 6 56.20 19.09 -7.89
CA THR A 6 56.24 19.32 -6.43
C THR A 6 54.86 19.27 -5.76
N GLU A 7 53.82 19.82 -6.40
CA GLU A 7 52.44 19.76 -5.85
C GLU A 7 51.87 18.33 -5.76
N LYS A 8 52.29 17.43 -6.68
CA LYS A 8 51.81 16.03 -6.68
C LYS A 8 52.45 15.23 -5.55
N ASP A 9 53.72 15.47 -5.28
CA ASP A 9 54.45 14.82 -4.19
C ASP A 9 53.94 15.30 -2.83
N GLU A 10 53.66 16.60 -2.67
CA GLU A 10 53.08 17.19 -1.45
C GLU A 10 51.71 16.59 -1.09
N LYS A 11 50.81 16.43 -2.07
CA LYS A 11 49.47 15.82 -1.86
C LYS A 11 49.54 14.35 -1.45
N ILE A 12 50.52 13.61 -1.95
CA ILE A 12 50.72 12.20 -1.57
C ILE A 12 51.26 12.11 -0.14
N GLU A 13 52.24 12.96 0.22
CA GLU A 13 52.78 13.03 1.58
C GLU A 13 51.71 13.39 2.62
N GLU A 14 50.82 14.34 2.29
CA GLU A 14 49.69 14.71 3.14
C GLU A 14 48.79 13.50 3.44
N LYS A 15 48.42 12.72 2.42
CA LYS A 15 47.57 11.53 2.57
C LYS A 15 48.27 10.40 3.32
N LEU A 16 49.56 10.18 3.07
CA LEU A 16 50.38 9.21 3.83
C LEU A 16 50.42 9.58 5.31
N LYS A 17 50.63 10.87 5.61
CA LYS A 17 50.61 11.40 6.97
C LYS A 17 49.25 11.24 7.62
N TYR A 18 48.17 11.51 6.89
CA TYR A 18 46.79 11.34 7.37
C TYR A 18 46.45 9.88 7.73
N ILE A 19 46.85 8.92 6.88
CA ILE A 19 46.67 7.48 7.13
C ILE A 19 47.66 6.97 8.20
N GLY A 20 48.76 7.70 8.41
CA GLY A 20 49.81 7.36 9.37
C GLY A 20 50.81 6.31 8.85
N LEU A 21 50.91 6.13 7.53
CA LEU A 21 51.80 5.19 6.87
C LEU A 21 53.10 5.87 6.44
N ASP A 22 54.23 5.37 6.96
CA ASP A 22 55.57 5.76 6.49
C ASP A 22 56.09 4.70 5.52
N LEU A 23 56.23 5.05 4.24
CA LEU A 23 56.71 4.14 3.20
C LEU A 23 58.20 3.79 3.35
N LYS A 24 58.99 4.58 4.08
CA LYS A 24 60.39 4.27 4.43
C LYS A 24 60.47 3.34 5.64
N LYS A 25 59.60 3.54 6.62
CA LYS A 25 59.52 2.74 7.86
C LYS A 25 58.16 2.07 8.03
N LYS A 26 57.91 1.07 7.19
CA LYS A 26 56.66 0.33 7.13
C LYS A 26 56.40 -0.44 8.44
N PRO A 27 55.17 -0.44 8.97
CA PRO A 27 54.79 -1.27 10.12
C PRO A 27 55.08 -2.76 9.90
N ASN A 28 55.58 -3.45 10.93
CA ASN A 28 55.96 -4.87 10.81
C ASN A 28 54.75 -5.78 10.54
N PHE A 29 53.58 -5.50 11.13
CA PHE A 29 52.38 -6.31 10.90
C PHE A 29 51.97 -6.38 9.42
N LEU A 30 52.31 -5.36 8.62
CA LEU A 30 52.03 -5.40 7.18
C LEU A 30 52.87 -6.44 6.44
N LYS A 31 54.01 -6.88 7.01
CA LYS A 31 54.85 -7.95 6.44
C LYS A 31 54.31 -9.33 6.75
N GLU A 32 53.47 -9.44 7.77
CA GLU A 32 52.89 -10.69 8.24
C GLU A 32 51.71 -11.03 7.32
N TYR A 33 51.83 -12.14 6.61
CA TYR A 33 50.77 -12.67 5.74
C TYR A 33 50.57 -14.14 6.07
N GLU A 34 49.33 -14.50 6.38
CA GLU A 34 48.94 -15.89 6.57
C GLU A 34 48.13 -16.34 5.34
N PRO A 35 48.56 -17.41 4.63
CA PRO A 35 47.84 -17.90 3.47
C PRO A 35 46.38 -18.20 3.76
N ILE A 36 45.50 -17.62 2.96
CA ILE A 36 44.06 -17.81 3.06
C ILE A 36 43.66 -18.91 2.09
N GLU A 37 42.92 -19.91 2.55
CA GLU A 37 42.23 -20.86 1.69
C GLU A 37 40.78 -20.42 1.59
N TYR A 38 40.39 -19.86 0.45
CA TYR A 38 39.03 -19.41 0.22
C TYR A 38 38.46 -20.06 -1.04
N ARG A 39 37.25 -20.63 -0.92
CA ARG A 39 36.55 -21.27 -2.03
C ARG A 39 35.26 -20.51 -2.29
N PRO A 40 35.20 -19.69 -3.36
CA PRO A 40 34.00 -18.94 -3.72
C PRO A 40 32.82 -19.88 -3.98
N ALA A 41 31.69 -19.64 -3.31
CA ALA A 41 30.44 -20.35 -3.59
C ALA A 41 29.90 -19.94 -4.98
N ARG A 42 29.49 -20.92 -5.80
CA ARG A 42 28.89 -20.66 -7.12
C ARG A 42 27.45 -20.18 -6.95
N GLY A 43 27.07 -19.11 -7.66
CA GLY A 43 25.68 -18.62 -7.74
C GLY A 43 25.21 -17.76 -6.57
N TYR A 44 26.12 -17.13 -5.82
CA TYR A 44 25.80 -16.15 -4.79
C TYR A 44 25.67 -14.75 -5.42
N ASP A 45 24.65 -13.99 -5.05
CA ASP A 45 24.48 -12.60 -5.48
C ASP A 45 25.38 -11.69 -4.62
N GLU A 46 26.38 -11.05 -5.25
CA GLU A 46 27.40 -10.25 -4.57
C GLU A 46 26.82 -9.04 -3.79
N ASN A 47 25.58 -8.65 -4.09
CA ASN A 47 24.90 -7.50 -3.48
C ASN A 47 23.90 -7.88 -2.38
N GLN A 48 23.70 -9.17 -2.10
CA GLN A 48 22.80 -9.65 -1.05
C GLN A 48 23.56 -10.11 0.18
N TYR A 49 23.79 -9.18 1.12
CA TYR A 49 24.42 -9.47 2.40
C TYR A 49 23.43 -10.04 3.40
N LYS A 50 23.74 -11.23 3.94
CA LYS A 50 22.95 -11.90 4.98
C LYS A 50 23.50 -11.68 6.39
N ILE A 51 24.78 -11.38 6.51
CA ILE A 51 25.49 -11.31 7.78
C ILE A 51 26.17 -9.96 7.95
N TYR A 52 25.96 -9.35 9.11
CA TYR A 52 26.65 -8.15 9.56
C TYR A 52 27.34 -8.42 10.88
N LYS A 53 28.58 -7.93 11.02
CA LYS A 53 29.39 -8.17 12.23
C LYS A 53 30.18 -6.93 12.62
N TYR A 54 30.45 -6.84 13.93
CA TYR A 54 31.58 -6.06 14.44
C TYR A 54 32.86 -6.89 14.32
N VAL A 55 33.77 -6.48 13.44
CA VAL A 55 35.05 -7.17 13.20
C VAL A 55 36.20 -6.31 13.69
N ASP A 56 37.14 -6.88 14.46
CA ASP A 56 38.36 -6.15 14.84
C ASP A 56 39.19 -5.88 13.59
N VAL A 57 39.55 -4.63 13.35
CA VAL A 57 40.30 -4.23 12.15
C VAL A 57 41.61 -5.00 12.01
N ARG A 58 42.22 -5.47 13.11
CA ARG A 58 43.48 -6.24 13.09
C ARG A 58 43.30 -7.68 12.60
N GLU A 59 42.09 -8.21 12.61
CA GLU A 59 41.80 -9.58 12.15
C GLU A 59 41.56 -9.66 10.64
N ILE A 60 41.53 -8.52 9.94
CA ILE A 60 41.22 -8.42 8.51
C ILE A 60 42.51 -8.30 7.70
N GLN A 61 42.86 -9.32 6.92
CA GLN A 61 43.97 -9.24 5.97
C GLN A 61 43.56 -8.44 4.72
N ILE A 62 44.44 -7.58 4.21
CA ILE A 62 44.14 -6.79 2.99
C ILE A 62 44.83 -7.41 1.78
N LEU A 63 44.04 -7.76 0.77
CA LEU A 63 44.52 -8.25 -0.51
C LEU A 63 44.08 -7.29 -1.63
N LEU A 64 44.98 -7.00 -2.56
CA LEU A 64 44.69 -6.17 -3.72
C LEU A 64 44.62 -7.04 -4.96
N THR A 65 43.59 -6.83 -5.76
CA THR A 65 43.36 -7.57 -6.99
C THR A 65 43.34 -6.67 -8.20
N ARG A 66 43.95 -7.14 -9.29
CA ARG A 66 43.94 -6.45 -10.59
C ARG A 66 42.63 -6.64 -11.35
N ALA A 67 41.74 -7.50 -10.85
CA ALA A 67 40.39 -7.65 -11.38
C ALA A 67 39.52 -6.42 -11.08
N ASN A 68 38.48 -6.22 -11.88
CA ASN A 68 37.41 -5.27 -11.61
C ASN A 68 36.45 -5.82 -10.53
N ARG A 69 35.74 -4.94 -9.82
CA ARG A 69 34.71 -5.37 -8.85
C ARG A 69 33.62 -6.24 -9.46
N MET A 70 33.25 -5.97 -10.72
CA MET A 70 32.21 -6.70 -11.46
C MET A 70 32.69 -8.05 -11.99
N ASP A 71 33.98 -8.36 -11.91
CA ASP A 71 34.51 -9.66 -12.31
C ASP A 71 34.09 -10.74 -11.30
N MET A 72 34.10 -12.00 -11.73
CA MET A 72 33.73 -13.12 -10.87
C MET A 72 34.63 -13.19 -9.63
N LEU A 73 34.06 -13.46 -8.45
CA LEU A 73 34.82 -13.57 -7.20
C LEU A 73 36.02 -14.54 -7.26
N ALA A 74 35.90 -15.64 -8.01
CA ALA A 74 37.01 -16.57 -8.22
C ALA A 74 38.20 -15.91 -8.93
N GLU A 75 37.94 -15.10 -9.96
CA GLU A 75 38.96 -14.35 -10.68
C GLU A 75 39.55 -13.24 -9.80
N LYS A 76 38.71 -12.52 -9.05
CA LYS A 76 39.16 -11.51 -8.08
C LYS A 76 40.14 -12.11 -7.08
N TYR A 77 39.82 -13.27 -6.52
CA TYR A 77 40.63 -13.95 -5.52
C TYR A 77 41.92 -14.55 -6.10
N GLU A 78 41.85 -15.20 -7.27
CA GLU A 78 43.03 -15.78 -7.94
C GLU A 78 44.09 -14.72 -8.29
N LYS A 79 43.65 -13.52 -8.67
CA LYS A 79 44.51 -12.38 -8.99
C LYS A 79 44.87 -11.51 -7.77
N ALA A 80 44.43 -11.89 -6.57
CA ALA A 80 44.67 -11.12 -5.37
C ALA A 80 46.06 -11.40 -4.80
N GLU A 81 46.74 -10.35 -4.36
CA GLU A 81 48.02 -10.45 -3.66
C GLU A 81 48.01 -9.62 -2.37
N PRO A 82 48.82 -9.98 -1.35
CA PRO A 82 48.88 -9.26 -0.09
C PRO A 82 49.32 -7.80 -0.26
N LEU A 83 48.78 -6.88 0.54
CA LEU A 83 49.14 -5.46 0.52
C LEU A 83 50.65 -5.19 0.54
N TYR A 84 51.43 -6.01 1.26
CA TYR A 84 52.88 -5.85 1.30
C TYR A 84 53.56 -5.95 -0.06
N SER A 85 53.07 -6.78 -0.99
CA SER A 85 53.67 -6.92 -2.32
C SER A 85 53.59 -5.63 -3.15
N TYR A 86 52.64 -4.75 -2.81
CA TYR A 86 52.45 -3.43 -3.41
C TYR A 86 53.20 -2.33 -2.66
N LEU A 87 53.69 -2.60 -1.46
CA LEU A 87 54.50 -1.66 -0.69
C LEU A 87 55.99 -1.98 -0.82
N ASP A 88 56.35 -3.22 -1.17
CA ASP A 88 57.73 -3.68 -1.31
C ASP A 88 58.43 -3.15 -2.56
N LEU A 89 59.65 -2.65 -2.39
CA LEU A 89 60.52 -2.14 -3.46
C LEU A 89 61.81 -2.96 -3.61
N GLU A 90 61.98 -4.03 -2.83
CA GLU A 90 63.19 -4.86 -2.85
C GLU A 90 63.30 -5.69 -4.14
N LYS A 91 62.17 -5.95 -4.82
CA LYS A 91 62.09 -6.69 -6.09
C LYS A 91 61.71 -5.76 -7.24
N GLU A 92 62.43 -5.82 -8.37
CA GLU A 92 62.13 -5.00 -9.55
C GLU A 92 60.70 -5.20 -10.08
N GLU A 93 60.18 -6.43 -9.99
CA GLU A 93 58.81 -6.78 -10.40
C GLU A 93 57.72 -6.05 -9.57
N ASN A 94 58.05 -5.61 -8.35
CA ASN A 94 57.12 -4.90 -7.48
C ASN A 94 57.10 -3.38 -7.74
N MET A 95 58.00 -2.83 -8.56
CA MET A 95 57.97 -1.39 -8.91
C MET A 95 56.65 -0.98 -9.58
N VAL A 96 56.12 -1.83 -10.46
CA VAL A 96 54.82 -1.59 -11.11
C VAL A 96 53.70 -1.62 -10.08
N LYS A 97 53.71 -2.59 -9.16
CA LYS A 97 52.73 -2.72 -8.07
C LYS A 97 52.74 -1.51 -7.15
N TYR A 98 53.92 -1.03 -6.78
CA TYR A 98 54.09 0.18 -6.00
C TYR A 98 53.53 1.43 -6.69
N SER A 99 53.77 1.57 -8.00
CA SER A 99 53.19 2.68 -8.76
C SER A 99 51.66 2.67 -8.76
N LEU A 100 51.04 1.48 -8.79
CA LEU A 100 49.59 1.33 -8.71
C LEU A 100 49.06 1.71 -7.33
N PHE A 101 49.75 1.33 -6.24
CA PHE A 101 49.38 1.76 -4.89
C PHE A 101 49.38 3.31 -4.77
N LEU A 102 50.44 3.96 -5.26
CA LEU A 102 50.52 5.42 -5.28
C LEU A 102 49.40 6.05 -6.10
N LYS A 103 48.99 5.42 -7.21
CA LYS A 103 47.85 5.88 -8.02
C LYS A 103 46.55 5.84 -7.21
N MET A 104 46.26 4.76 -6.50
CA MET A 104 45.05 4.68 -5.66
C MET A 104 45.05 5.75 -4.57
N LEU A 105 46.20 5.95 -3.92
CA LEU A 105 46.37 6.98 -2.90
C LEU A 105 46.21 8.39 -3.48
N HIS A 106 46.69 8.63 -4.70
CA HIS A 106 46.47 9.89 -5.39
C HIS A 106 44.98 10.12 -5.71
N THR A 107 44.23 9.07 -6.07
CA THR A 107 42.81 9.15 -6.44
C THR A 107 41.88 9.40 -5.24
N VAL A 108 42.09 8.72 -4.12
CA VAL A 108 41.18 8.83 -2.95
C VAL A 108 41.19 10.24 -2.33
N LYS A 109 40.05 10.75 -1.89
CA LYS A 109 39.99 12.04 -1.18
C LYS A 109 39.98 11.82 0.34
N ILE A 110 40.64 12.71 1.08
CA ILE A 110 40.67 12.61 2.56
C ILE A 110 39.26 12.79 3.12
N GLU A 111 38.47 13.68 2.52
CA GLU A 111 37.08 13.95 2.90
C GLU A 111 36.19 12.70 2.78
N GLU A 112 36.47 11.81 1.82
CA GLU A 112 35.76 10.53 1.68
C GLU A 112 36.10 9.57 2.82
N ILE A 113 37.36 9.52 3.25
CA ILE A 113 37.81 8.72 4.40
C ILE A 113 37.20 9.27 5.71
N GLU A 114 37.13 10.59 5.87
CA GLU A 114 36.52 11.24 7.05
C GLU A 114 35.02 10.97 7.15
N LYS A 115 34.30 10.87 6.01
CA LYS A 115 32.89 10.48 6.00
C LYS A 115 32.70 9.07 6.56
N ILE A 116 33.53 8.12 6.13
CA ILE A 116 33.50 6.73 6.62
C ILE A 116 33.86 6.69 8.12
N GLU A 117 34.82 7.49 8.56
CA GLU A 117 35.18 7.57 9.99
C GLU A 117 33.99 8.04 10.84
N LYS A 118 33.29 9.10 10.42
CA LYS A 118 32.09 9.58 11.11
C LYS A 118 30.96 8.53 11.08
N GLU A 119 30.74 7.88 9.95
CA GLU A 119 29.74 6.82 9.82
C GLU A 119 30.06 5.65 10.76
N GLN A 120 31.29 5.12 10.76
CA GLN A 120 31.70 4.01 11.63
C GLN A 120 31.72 4.37 13.13
N GLU A 121 31.94 5.64 13.48
CA GLU A 121 31.75 6.13 14.85
C GLU A 121 30.26 6.12 15.27
N GLU A 122 29.34 6.46 14.36
CA GLU A 122 27.90 6.36 14.60
C GLU A 122 27.44 4.89 14.68
N LEU A 123 27.89 4.05 13.74
CA LEU A 123 27.59 2.62 13.72
C LEU A 123 28.10 1.91 14.97
N ASN A 124 29.29 2.29 15.47
CA ASN A 124 29.81 1.77 16.73
C ASN A 124 28.97 2.12 17.96
N LYS A 125 28.08 3.12 17.88
CA LYS A 125 27.16 3.44 18.97
C LYS A 125 25.86 2.65 18.84
N LYS A 126 25.39 2.40 17.62
CA LYS A 126 24.11 1.70 17.38
C LYS A 126 24.07 1.09 15.97
N ILE A 127 23.51 -0.11 15.88
CA ILE A 127 23.23 -0.78 14.61
C ILE A 127 22.11 -0.02 13.87
N PRO A 128 22.24 0.23 12.55
CA PRO A 128 21.19 0.82 11.73
C PRO A 128 19.86 0.09 11.85
N PHE A 129 18.76 0.83 11.75
CA PHE A 129 17.43 0.23 11.73
C PHE A 129 17.31 -0.82 10.62
N GLU A 130 17.69 -0.47 9.40
CA GLU A 130 17.67 -1.37 8.25
C GLU A 130 18.82 -2.40 8.25
N VAL A 131 19.69 -2.38 9.27
CA VAL A 131 20.97 -3.09 9.37
C VAL A 131 22.00 -2.63 8.31
N LYS A 132 21.55 -2.44 7.07
CA LYS A 132 22.30 -1.85 5.97
C LYS A 132 22.53 -0.35 6.18
N TYR A 133 23.58 0.15 5.54
CA TYR A 133 23.94 1.57 5.49
C TYR A 133 24.50 1.91 4.12
N HIS A 134 24.63 3.20 3.84
CA HIS A 134 25.04 3.70 2.53
C HIS A 134 26.41 3.14 2.13
N GLU A 135 26.58 2.75 0.87
CA GLU A 135 27.86 2.29 0.33
C GLU A 135 28.50 1.08 1.07
N ASN A 136 27.72 0.32 1.85
CA ASN A 136 28.22 -0.87 2.57
C ASN A 136 28.86 -1.93 1.66
N TYR A 137 28.49 -1.98 0.38
CA TYR A 137 29.06 -2.88 -0.63
C TYR A 137 30.55 -2.61 -0.93
N LEU A 138 31.05 -1.40 -0.62
CA LEU A 138 32.45 -1.02 -0.82
C LEU A 138 33.41 -1.76 0.10
N TRP A 139 32.92 -2.32 1.21
CA TRP A 139 33.79 -2.98 2.18
C TRP A 139 34.44 -4.24 1.63
N GLN A 140 33.75 -5.02 0.78
CA GLN A 140 34.31 -6.24 0.16
C GLN A 140 35.10 -7.13 1.17
N ILE A 141 34.58 -7.26 2.39
CA ILE A 141 35.17 -8.08 3.46
C ILE A 141 34.53 -9.47 3.40
N PHE A 142 35.38 -10.50 3.34
CA PHE A 142 35.02 -11.90 3.27
C PHE A 142 35.53 -12.63 4.52
N TYR A 143 34.94 -13.79 4.80
CA TYR A 143 35.41 -14.71 5.83
C TYR A 143 35.72 -16.07 5.20
N SER A 144 36.92 -16.59 5.46
CA SER A 144 37.27 -17.97 5.12
C SER A 144 36.94 -18.87 6.31
N GLU A 145 36.02 -19.81 6.12
CA GLU A 145 35.72 -20.85 7.11
C GLU A 145 36.88 -21.84 7.29
N VAL A 146 37.68 -22.05 6.22
CA VAL A 146 38.81 -23.01 6.23
C VAL A 146 39.98 -22.45 7.03
N SER A 147 40.39 -21.22 6.72
CA SER A 147 41.49 -20.54 7.43
C SER A 147 41.04 -19.83 8.71
N LYS A 148 39.72 -19.69 8.93
CA LYS A 148 39.11 -18.93 10.04
C LYS A 148 39.56 -17.47 10.11
N GLN A 149 39.68 -16.81 8.97
CA GLN A 149 40.23 -15.47 8.83
C GLN A 149 39.34 -14.54 8.02
N TYR A 150 39.36 -13.26 8.37
CA TYR A 150 38.74 -12.22 7.57
C TYR A 150 39.75 -11.65 6.58
N PHE A 151 39.26 -11.28 5.40
CA PHE A 151 40.07 -10.54 4.43
C PHE A 151 39.24 -9.57 3.60
N MET A 152 39.84 -8.46 3.23
CA MET A 152 39.29 -7.48 2.30
C MET A 152 39.90 -7.71 0.92
N LEU A 153 39.04 -7.79 -0.11
CA LEU A 153 39.48 -7.71 -1.51
C LEU A 153 39.35 -6.28 -2.00
N VAL A 154 40.45 -5.69 -2.47
CA VAL A 154 40.49 -4.32 -2.98
C VAL A 154 40.70 -4.35 -4.51
N PRO A 155 39.66 -4.10 -5.32
CA PRO A 155 39.80 -3.99 -6.77
C PRO A 155 40.59 -2.72 -7.12
N MET A 156 41.70 -2.89 -7.82
CA MET A 156 42.61 -1.77 -8.11
C MET A 156 42.17 -0.93 -9.31
N VAL A 157 41.26 -1.44 -10.14
CA VAL A 157 40.81 -0.78 -11.38
C VAL A 157 39.75 0.30 -11.09
N ASP A 158 39.06 0.21 -9.96
CA ASP A 158 37.98 1.09 -9.56
C ASP A 158 38.48 2.49 -9.14
N SER A 159 37.59 3.42 -8.78
CA SER A 159 37.96 4.75 -8.25
C SER A 159 37.63 4.96 -6.77
N GLU A 160 37.00 3.98 -6.12
CA GLU A 160 36.46 4.09 -4.76
C GLU A 160 37.36 3.31 -3.78
N TYR A 161 38.31 4.00 -3.15
CA TYR A 161 39.29 3.38 -2.25
C TYR A 161 39.15 3.79 -0.78
N ALA A 162 38.11 4.57 -0.45
CA ALA A 162 37.97 5.18 0.86
C ALA A 162 37.85 4.13 2.00
N CYS A 163 37.06 3.06 1.82
CA CYS A 163 36.95 1.97 2.80
C CYS A 163 38.30 1.27 3.05
N PHE A 164 39.06 1.01 1.97
CA PHE A 164 40.40 0.40 2.07
C PHE A 164 41.36 1.28 2.88
N PHE A 165 41.49 2.56 2.52
CA PHE A 165 42.40 3.46 3.21
C PHE A 165 41.96 3.77 4.64
N TYR A 166 40.65 3.80 4.91
CA TYR A 166 40.11 3.87 6.27
C TYR A 166 40.52 2.65 7.11
N LEU A 167 40.33 1.43 6.58
CA LEU A 167 40.72 0.19 7.26
C LEU A 167 42.22 0.18 7.56
N LEU A 168 43.05 0.52 6.56
CA LEU A 168 44.51 0.59 6.73
C LEU A 168 44.92 1.63 7.78
N LYS A 169 44.31 2.83 7.76
CA LYS A 169 44.52 3.86 8.79
C LYS A 169 44.22 3.31 10.18
N LYS A 170 43.06 2.67 10.36
CA LYS A 170 42.65 2.11 11.65
C LYS A 170 43.53 0.95 12.11
N GLN A 171 43.98 0.08 11.22
CA GLN A 171 44.96 -0.96 11.56
C GLN A 171 46.26 -0.36 12.11
N ILE A 172 46.82 0.64 11.43
CA ILE A 172 48.04 1.32 11.85
C ILE A 172 47.85 2.04 13.20
N GLU A 173 46.71 2.72 13.39
CA GLU A 173 46.38 3.38 14.66
C GLU A 173 46.25 2.39 15.82
N CYS A 174 45.56 1.26 15.60
CA CYS A 174 45.35 0.22 16.59
C CYS A 174 46.66 -0.45 17.01
N GLU A 175 47.55 -0.71 16.05
CA GLU A 175 48.86 -1.27 16.32
C GLU A 175 49.75 -0.30 17.11
N LYS A 176 49.79 0.99 16.71
CA LYS A 176 50.55 2.03 17.42
C LYS A 176 50.04 2.23 18.86
N LYS A 177 48.72 2.19 19.07
CA LYS A 177 48.08 2.43 20.38
C LYS A 177 47.92 1.17 21.22
N LYS A 178 48.17 -0.02 20.66
CA LYS A 178 47.87 -1.34 21.25
C LYS A 178 46.43 -1.43 21.78
N LYS A 179 45.47 -0.97 20.97
CA LYS A 179 44.03 -1.01 21.29
C LYS A 179 43.28 -1.79 20.20
N SER A 180 42.25 -2.54 20.58
CA SER A 180 41.29 -3.09 19.64
C SER A 180 40.32 -2.01 19.17
N TYR A 181 39.90 -2.11 17.92
CA TYR A 181 38.82 -1.30 17.37
C TYR A 181 38.02 -2.16 16.40
N GLN A 182 36.72 -2.22 16.60
CA GLN A 182 35.81 -2.96 15.75
C GLN A 182 35.11 -2.02 14.77
N ILE A 183 34.90 -2.50 13.56
CA ILE A 183 34.08 -1.85 12.53
C ILE A 183 32.84 -2.69 12.27
N PHE A 184 31.70 -2.03 12.01
CA PHE A 184 30.45 -2.72 11.67
C PHE A 184 30.33 -2.84 10.17
N VAL A 185 30.38 -4.07 9.65
CA VAL A 185 30.50 -4.34 8.21
C VAL A 185 29.67 -5.54 7.76
N PRO A 186 29.19 -5.56 6.50
CA PRO A 186 28.68 -6.78 5.91
C PRO A 186 29.81 -7.80 5.67
N ILE A 187 29.51 -9.07 5.85
CA ILE A 187 30.42 -10.16 5.45
C ILE A 187 29.94 -10.75 4.14
N CYS A 188 30.73 -10.55 3.09
CA CYS A 188 30.44 -10.94 1.73
C CYS A 188 30.47 -12.48 1.59
N HIS A 189 29.51 -13.05 0.86
CA HIS A 189 29.41 -14.48 0.54
C HIS A 189 29.28 -15.44 1.74
N LEU A 190 29.06 -14.92 2.95
CA LEU A 190 28.78 -15.77 4.11
C LEU A 190 27.27 -16.09 4.12
N ASP A 191 26.94 -17.38 4.19
CA ASP A 191 25.55 -17.84 4.35
C ASP A 191 25.17 -17.91 5.82
N TYR A 192 23.87 -17.99 6.12
CA TYR A 192 23.37 -18.04 7.50
C TYR A 192 24.02 -19.17 8.28
N SER A 193 24.37 -18.89 9.54
CA SER A 193 25.04 -19.83 10.43
C SER A 193 24.22 -21.10 10.72
N GLY A 194 22.88 -21.01 10.64
CA GLY A 194 21.98 -22.08 11.04
C GLY A 194 21.87 -22.27 12.56
N SER A 195 22.45 -21.36 13.36
CA SER A 195 22.55 -21.50 14.81
C SER A 195 21.19 -21.39 15.50
N TYR A 196 20.41 -20.39 15.11
CA TYR A 196 19.07 -20.12 15.65
C TYR A 196 18.00 -20.82 14.82
N LEU A 197 17.98 -20.54 13.52
CA LEU A 197 17.06 -21.11 12.53
C LEU A 197 17.84 -21.58 11.30
N LYS A 198 17.37 -22.66 10.67
CA LYS A 198 17.92 -23.16 9.41
C LYS A 198 17.58 -22.22 8.26
N ARG A 199 18.36 -22.26 7.18
CA ARG A 199 18.09 -21.50 5.95
C ARG A 199 16.66 -21.72 5.41
N SER A 200 16.14 -22.94 5.45
CA SER A 200 14.76 -23.23 5.03
C SER A 200 13.73 -22.56 5.95
N GLU A 201 14.00 -22.48 7.25
CA GLU A 201 13.12 -21.84 8.23
C GLU A 201 13.14 -20.31 8.11
N LEU A 202 14.28 -19.72 7.74
CA LEU A 202 14.38 -18.29 7.43
C LEU A 202 13.62 -17.96 6.12
N ALA A 203 13.73 -18.80 5.10
CA ALA A 203 12.95 -18.65 3.86
C ALA A 203 11.44 -18.79 4.12
N ASP A 204 11.05 -19.73 5.00
CA ASP A 204 9.68 -19.84 5.48
C ASP A 204 9.19 -18.55 6.16
N ILE A 205 10.02 -17.91 7.00
CA ILE A 205 9.69 -16.60 7.60
C ILE A 205 9.42 -15.55 6.53
N GLU A 206 10.29 -15.44 5.52
CA GLU A 206 10.12 -14.48 4.43
C GLU A 206 8.80 -14.71 3.68
N ASN A 207 8.50 -15.98 3.35
CA ASN A 207 7.27 -16.38 2.67
C ASN A 207 6.02 -16.07 3.50
N TYR A 208 6.02 -16.43 4.79
CA TYR A 208 4.87 -16.23 5.66
C TYR A 208 4.62 -14.74 5.89
N LEU A 209 5.67 -13.95 6.13
CA LEU A 209 5.53 -12.51 6.33
C LEU A 209 5.00 -11.80 5.09
N TRP A 210 5.45 -12.18 3.88
CA TRP A 210 4.96 -11.61 2.63
C TRP A 210 3.43 -11.72 2.48
N LEU A 211 2.82 -12.82 2.95
CA LEU A 211 1.36 -12.99 2.92
C LEU A 211 0.66 -11.87 3.69
N PHE A 212 1.17 -11.50 4.86
CA PHE A 212 0.55 -10.52 5.76
C PHE A 212 0.88 -9.08 5.35
N THR A 213 2.15 -8.81 5.04
CA THR A 213 2.65 -7.45 4.81
C THR A 213 2.52 -6.99 3.36
N LYS A 214 2.32 -7.93 2.42
CA LYS A 214 2.37 -7.70 0.96
C LYS A 214 3.71 -7.11 0.50
N ASP A 215 4.78 -7.43 1.22
CA ASP A 215 6.13 -6.95 0.98
C ASP A 215 7.16 -7.99 1.45
N TRP A 216 8.22 -8.21 0.67
CA TRP A 216 9.23 -9.21 1.01
C TRP A 216 10.19 -8.65 2.06
N PRO A 217 10.28 -9.25 3.26
CA PRO A 217 11.27 -8.81 4.23
C PRO A 217 12.67 -9.30 3.87
N LEU A 218 13.67 -8.63 4.45
CA LEU A 218 15.07 -9.03 4.42
C LEU A 218 15.47 -9.53 5.81
N VAL A 219 16.08 -10.71 5.85
CA VAL A 219 16.53 -11.33 7.10
C VAL A 219 18.05 -11.27 7.22
N TYR A 220 18.54 -10.80 8.36
CA TYR A 220 19.96 -10.68 8.66
C TYR A 220 20.32 -11.43 9.93
N GLU A 221 21.47 -12.08 9.93
CA GLU A 221 22.17 -12.44 11.18
C GLU A 221 23.12 -11.31 11.53
N VAL A 222 22.93 -10.73 12.71
CA VAL A 222 23.72 -9.60 13.20
C VAL A 222 24.46 -10.03 14.46
N TYR A 223 25.79 -9.87 14.43
CA TYR A 223 26.65 -10.15 15.57
C TYR A 223 27.04 -8.84 16.23
N ASP A 224 26.79 -8.75 17.53
CA ASP A 224 27.17 -7.59 18.32
C ASP A 224 28.70 -7.56 18.61
N LYS A 225 29.13 -6.61 19.45
CA LYS A 225 30.56 -6.45 19.80
C LYS A 225 31.11 -7.59 20.64
N SER A 226 30.26 -8.28 21.39
CA SER A 226 30.57 -9.50 22.16
C SER A 226 30.60 -10.75 21.29
N GLY A 227 30.11 -10.66 20.04
CA GLY A 227 29.93 -11.80 19.15
C GLY A 227 28.64 -12.56 19.41
N GLU A 228 27.70 -11.99 20.16
CA GLU A 228 26.37 -12.58 20.35
C GLU A 228 25.53 -12.39 19.09
N LEU A 229 24.86 -13.47 18.68
CA LEU A 229 24.04 -13.52 17.49
C LEU A 229 22.63 -13.02 17.77
N SER A 230 22.07 -12.25 16.84
CA SER A 230 20.65 -11.92 16.78
C SER A 230 20.15 -12.03 15.34
N ILE A 231 18.88 -12.39 15.15
CA ILE A 231 18.22 -12.36 13.84
C ILE A 231 17.42 -11.07 13.72
N HIS A 232 17.71 -10.28 12.70
CA HIS A 232 17.00 -9.03 12.41
C HIS A 232 16.19 -9.20 11.12
N ILE A 233 14.88 -8.98 11.19
CA ILE A 233 13.98 -9.04 10.04
C ILE A 233 13.49 -7.63 9.75
N VAL A 234 13.80 -7.09 8.58
CA VAL A 234 13.43 -5.74 8.16
C VAL A 234 12.52 -5.83 6.94
N GLY A 235 11.36 -5.19 6.99
CA GLY A 235 10.43 -5.14 5.85
C GLY A 235 9.53 -3.91 5.91
N GLN A 236 8.60 -3.80 4.97
CA GLN A 236 7.54 -2.79 5.01
C GLN A 236 6.18 -3.45 5.21
N THR A 237 5.28 -2.77 5.90
CA THR A 237 3.88 -3.20 6.04
C THR A 237 2.93 -2.02 5.81
N GLU A 238 1.72 -2.31 5.36
CA GLU A 238 0.65 -1.32 5.34
C GLU A 238 0.20 -1.00 6.77
N VAL A 239 0.23 0.28 7.15
CA VAL A 239 -0.10 0.75 8.51
C VAL A 239 -1.42 1.52 8.56
N TYR A 240 -1.83 2.12 7.43
CA TYR A 240 -3.08 2.84 7.29
C TYR A 240 -3.51 2.87 5.82
N GLU A 241 -4.63 2.23 5.48
CA GLU A 241 -5.02 2.00 4.08
C GLU A 241 -3.86 1.38 3.29
N LYS A 242 -3.29 2.09 2.31
CA LYS A 242 -2.14 1.63 1.52
C LYS A 242 -0.83 2.33 1.92
N LEU A 243 -0.81 3.13 2.97
CA LEU A 243 0.40 3.74 3.51
C LEU A 243 1.33 2.63 4.00
N LYS A 244 2.51 2.51 3.39
CA LYS A 244 3.55 1.58 3.83
C LYS A 244 4.52 2.27 4.78
N ASN A 245 4.96 1.56 5.80
CA ASN A 245 6.06 1.98 6.66
C ASN A 245 6.93 0.78 7.04
N TYR A 246 8.20 1.03 7.30
CA TYR A 246 9.17 0.01 7.63
C TYR A 246 8.96 -0.51 9.06
N TYR A 247 9.21 -1.80 9.27
CA TYR A 247 9.26 -2.45 10.58
C TYR A 247 10.59 -3.21 10.73
N LYS A 248 10.99 -3.45 11.99
CA LYS A 248 12.16 -4.27 12.33
C LYS A 248 11.85 -5.19 13.50
N ILE A 249 11.99 -6.49 13.28
CA ILE A 249 11.87 -7.51 14.32
C ILE A 249 13.29 -7.93 14.71
N GLU A 250 13.62 -7.86 16.00
CA GLU A 250 14.91 -8.29 16.55
C GLU A 250 14.70 -9.51 17.44
N LEU A 251 15.21 -10.67 17.02
CA LEU A 251 15.14 -11.93 17.75
C LEU A 251 16.52 -12.21 18.34
N LYS A 252 16.65 -12.00 19.65
CA LYS A 252 17.94 -12.03 20.36
C LYS A 252 18.30 -13.40 20.89
N GLU A 253 17.31 -14.27 21.05
CA GLU A 253 17.52 -15.62 21.56
C GLU A 253 16.96 -16.67 20.60
N LYS A 254 17.55 -17.87 20.64
CA LYS A 254 17.10 -19.01 19.84
C LYS A 254 15.64 -19.40 20.14
N GLU A 255 15.23 -19.35 21.41
CA GLU A 255 13.86 -19.66 21.81
C GLU A 255 12.87 -18.66 21.22
N GLU A 256 13.20 -17.36 21.27
CA GLU A 256 12.41 -16.28 20.68
C GLU A 256 12.21 -16.48 19.18
N ALA A 257 13.29 -16.80 18.45
CA ALA A 257 13.23 -17.07 17.02
C ALA A 257 12.34 -18.26 16.66
N ILE A 258 12.39 -19.34 17.46
CA ILE A 258 11.54 -20.53 17.27
C ILE A 258 10.08 -20.21 17.56
N LYS A 259 9.79 -19.47 18.64
CA LYS A 259 8.41 -19.04 18.99
C LYS A 259 7.84 -18.16 17.89
N PHE A 260 8.61 -17.19 17.41
CA PHE A 260 8.20 -16.31 16.32
C PHE A 260 7.88 -17.09 15.03
N LEU A 261 8.77 -17.99 14.59
CA LEU A 261 8.55 -18.86 13.43
C LEU A 261 7.26 -19.67 13.57
N LYS A 262 7.04 -20.29 14.74
CA LYS A 262 5.83 -21.10 14.99
C LYS A 262 4.57 -20.24 14.98
N LEU A 263 4.63 -19.02 15.53
CA LEU A 263 3.52 -18.08 15.50
C LEU A 263 3.12 -17.74 14.07
N ILE A 264 4.04 -17.17 13.28
CA ILE A 264 3.70 -16.76 11.92
C ILE A 264 3.29 -17.95 11.03
N LYS A 265 3.85 -19.15 11.25
CA LYS A 265 3.47 -20.37 10.55
C LYS A 265 2.02 -20.78 10.90
N ALA A 266 1.66 -20.70 12.18
CA ALA A 266 0.30 -20.98 12.62
C ALA A 266 -0.71 -20.01 11.99
N LEU A 267 -0.41 -18.71 12.02
CA LEU A 267 -1.24 -17.69 11.40
C LEU A 267 -1.35 -17.89 9.89
N PHE A 268 -0.24 -18.25 9.23
CA PHE A 268 -0.20 -18.50 7.79
C PHE A 268 -1.15 -19.63 7.41
N ILE A 269 -1.01 -20.79 8.07
CA ILE A 269 -1.86 -21.96 7.82
C ILE A 269 -3.33 -21.62 8.05
N LEU A 270 -3.65 -20.94 9.16
CA LEU A 270 -5.03 -20.54 9.45
C LEU A 270 -5.59 -19.64 8.34
N GLN A 271 -4.84 -18.65 7.85
CA GLN A 271 -5.34 -17.76 6.82
C GLN A 271 -5.46 -18.44 5.44
N THR A 272 -4.52 -19.31 5.07
CA THR A 272 -4.51 -19.95 3.75
C THR A 272 -5.46 -21.14 3.65
N GLU A 273 -5.50 -22.01 4.67
CA GLU A 273 -6.25 -23.27 4.63
C GLU A 273 -7.74 -23.11 4.98
N THR A 274 -8.16 -21.93 5.46
CA THR A 274 -9.57 -21.65 5.82
C THR A 274 -10.27 -20.70 4.84
N GLN A 275 -9.78 -20.61 3.60
CA GLN A 275 -10.33 -19.71 2.58
C GLN A 275 -10.40 -18.24 3.04
N SER A 276 -9.39 -17.78 3.80
CA SER A 276 -9.30 -16.42 4.36
C SER A 276 -10.41 -16.05 5.35
N GLU A 277 -10.97 -17.00 6.09
CA GLU A 277 -11.86 -16.68 7.21
C GLU A 277 -11.08 -16.05 8.37
N TYR A 278 -9.87 -16.55 8.65
CA TYR A 278 -8.96 -15.95 9.63
C TYR A 278 -7.99 -14.99 8.95
N ILE A 279 -8.33 -13.70 8.91
CA ILE A 279 -7.46 -12.65 8.35
C ILE A 279 -6.65 -12.00 9.48
N PHE A 280 -5.33 -12.13 9.42
CA PHE A 280 -4.43 -11.51 10.37
C PHE A 280 -3.86 -10.20 9.81
N VAL A 281 -4.03 -9.12 10.57
CA VAL A 281 -3.59 -7.77 10.18
C VAL A 281 -2.30 -7.44 10.93
N PRO A 282 -1.18 -7.21 10.21
CA PRO A 282 0.05 -6.74 10.83
C PRO A 282 -0.07 -5.27 11.25
N LYS A 283 0.47 -4.91 12.42
CA LYS A 283 0.57 -3.53 12.92
C LYS A 283 1.95 -3.28 13.50
N ILE A 284 2.43 -2.03 13.40
CA ILE A 284 3.68 -1.63 14.05
C ILE A 284 3.45 -1.45 15.56
N ASP A 285 4.31 -2.07 16.36
CA ASP A 285 4.24 -2.04 17.81
C ASP A 285 4.93 -0.79 18.40
N LYS A 286 5.13 -0.74 19.72
CA LYS A 286 5.82 0.37 20.38
C LYS A 286 7.35 0.33 20.24
N SER A 287 7.92 -0.81 19.85
CA SER A 287 9.36 -1.00 19.66
C SER A 287 9.81 -0.73 18.21
N GLY A 288 8.86 -0.68 17.28
CA GLY A 288 9.10 -0.53 15.85
C GLY A 288 9.10 -1.86 15.10
N GLY A 289 8.76 -2.96 15.79
CA GLY A 289 8.54 -4.28 15.24
C GLY A 289 7.12 -4.50 14.74
N LEU A 290 6.75 -5.78 14.59
CA LEU A 290 5.50 -6.20 13.97
C LEU A 290 4.68 -7.05 14.95
N GLU A 291 3.41 -6.69 15.14
CA GLU A 291 2.42 -7.45 15.91
C GLU A 291 1.28 -7.88 14.99
N PHE A 292 0.68 -9.04 15.26
CA PHE A 292 -0.43 -9.58 14.47
C PHE A 292 -1.74 -9.50 15.24
N TYR A 293 -2.77 -9.04 14.55
CA TYR A 293 -4.11 -8.89 15.10
C TYR A 293 -5.09 -9.74 14.32
N PHE A 294 -5.93 -10.50 15.03
CA PHE A 294 -7.18 -11.02 14.49
C PHE A 294 -8.31 -10.17 15.06
N GLN A 295 -9.03 -9.47 14.18
CA GLN A 295 -9.98 -8.43 14.58
C GLN A 295 -9.27 -7.39 15.47
N GLU A 296 -9.67 -7.26 16.74
CA GLU A 296 -9.05 -6.35 17.73
C GLU A 296 -8.10 -7.07 18.71
N ARG A 297 -7.99 -8.39 18.64
CA ARG A 297 -7.15 -9.19 19.56
C ARG A 297 -5.74 -9.32 18.99
N LYS A 298 -4.75 -8.84 19.74
CA LYS A 298 -3.34 -9.14 19.51
C LYS A 298 -3.09 -10.63 19.78
N LEU A 299 -2.30 -11.28 18.93
CA LEU A 299 -1.90 -12.67 19.09
C LEU A 299 -0.38 -12.78 19.22
N ASP A 300 0.07 -13.28 20.36
CA ASP A 300 1.45 -13.76 20.56
C ASP A 300 1.49 -15.29 20.56
N TYR A 301 2.69 -15.88 20.50
CA TYR A 301 2.85 -17.36 20.49
C TYR A 301 2.17 -18.02 21.69
N ASP A 302 2.30 -17.42 22.87
CA ASP A 302 1.75 -17.97 24.11
C ASP A 302 0.20 -17.89 24.16
N ASP A 303 -0.42 -17.04 23.35
CA ASP A 303 -1.89 -16.91 23.25
C ASP A 303 -2.52 -17.93 22.29
N LEU A 304 -1.73 -18.54 21.41
CA LEU A 304 -2.24 -19.40 20.32
C LEU A 304 -3.13 -20.52 20.83
N PHE A 305 -2.74 -21.14 21.95
CA PHE A 305 -3.50 -22.24 22.53
C PHE A 305 -4.93 -21.81 22.88
N GLN A 306 -5.07 -20.73 23.65
CA GLN A 306 -6.37 -20.18 24.06
C GLN A 306 -7.16 -19.62 22.88
N PHE A 307 -6.47 -19.06 21.89
CA PHE A 307 -7.10 -18.59 20.66
C PHE A 307 -7.73 -19.74 19.87
N ILE A 308 -6.98 -20.81 19.61
CA ILE A 308 -7.47 -21.98 18.87
C ILE A 308 -8.65 -22.63 19.59
N GLU A 309 -8.56 -22.80 20.91
CA GLU A 309 -9.63 -23.39 21.72
C GLU A 309 -10.92 -22.56 21.63
N GLY A 310 -10.83 -21.25 21.84
CA GLY A 310 -12.00 -20.35 21.79
C GLY A 310 -12.64 -20.26 20.40
N GLU A 311 -11.85 -20.26 19.33
CA GLU A 311 -12.38 -20.27 17.96
C GLU A 311 -13.00 -21.62 17.59
N TYR A 312 -12.40 -22.73 18.03
CA TYR A 312 -12.93 -24.07 17.81
C TYR A 312 -14.31 -24.24 18.44
N GLU A 313 -14.46 -23.87 19.71
CA GLU A 313 -15.75 -23.96 20.41
C GLU A 313 -16.84 -23.14 19.71
N GLN A 314 -16.55 -21.87 19.41
CA GLN A 314 -17.49 -21.00 18.72
C GLN A 314 -17.89 -21.56 17.35
N LYS A 315 -16.93 -22.08 16.58
CA LYS A 315 -17.17 -22.63 15.25
C LYS A 315 -17.97 -23.93 15.32
N ASN A 316 -17.69 -24.78 16.31
CA ASN A 316 -18.40 -26.03 16.53
C ASN A 316 -19.88 -25.79 16.84
N ASP A 317 -20.18 -24.78 17.66
CA ASP A 317 -21.56 -24.41 17.96
C ASP A 317 -22.30 -23.86 16.74
N LYS A 318 -21.63 -23.04 15.92
CA LYS A 318 -22.18 -22.59 14.62
C LYS A 318 -22.44 -23.78 13.67
N LEU A 319 -21.55 -24.77 13.63
CA LEU A 319 -21.71 -25.97 12.81
C LEU A 319 -22.93 -26.80 13.23
N LYS A 320 -23.13 -26.99 14.54
CA LYS A 320 -24.33 -27.68 15.07
C LYS A 320 -25.61 -26.97 14.67
N GLN A 321 -25.63 -25.64 14.71
CA GLN A 321 -26.78 -24.83 14.30
C GLN A 321 -27.09 -25.01 12.81
N ILE A 322 -26.09 -24.89 11.93
CA ILE A 322 -26.27 -25.07 10.49
C ILE A 322 -26.75 -26.47 10.15
N LYS A 323 -26.17 -27.52 10.76
CA LYS A 323 -26.63 -28.90 10.52
C LYS A 323 -28.12 -29.04 10.86
N SER A 324 -28.59 -28.45 11.95
CA SER A 324 -30.02 -28.43 12.30
C SER A 324 -30.88 -27.65 11.29
N GLU A 325 -30.39 -26.54 10.75
CA GLU A 325 -31.10 -25.76 9.72
C GLU A 325 -31.19 -26.51 8.39
N ILE A 326 -30.12 -27.19 7.97
CA ILE A 326 -30.10 -28.07 6.79
C ILE A 326 -31.16 -29.16 6.91
N GLU A 327 -31.28 -29.82 8.07
CA GLU A 327 -32.31 -30.83 8.28
C GLU A 327 -33.73 -30.26 8.12
N LYS A 328 -34.00 -29.08 8.70
CA LYS A 328 -35.29 -28.39 8.54
C LYS A 328 -35.58 -28.04 7.09
N LEU A 329 -34.57 -27.57 6.34
CA LEU A 329 -34.71 -27.24 4.92
C LEU A 329 -34.97 -28.48 4.06
N LYS A 330 -34.30 -29.61 4.34
CA LYS A 330 -34.56 -30.88 3.64
C LYS A 330 -36.01 -31.34 3.82
N VAL A 331 -36.54 -31.29 5.05
CA VAL A 331 -37.96 -31.61 5.32
C VAL A 331 -38.88 -30.66 4.56
N LYS A 332 -38.63 -29.35 4.62
CA LYS A 332 -39.43 -28.35 3.91
C LYS A 332 -39.38 -28.56 2.39
N LEU A 333 -38.24 -28.96 1.84
CA LEU A 333 -38.08 -29.23 0.42
C LEU A 333 -38.97 -30.41 -0.01
N GLU A 334 -38.96 -31.52 0.74
CA GLU A 334 -39.83 -32.68 0.48
C GLU A 334 -41.32 -32.32 0.53
N GLU A 335 -41.74 -31.53 1.52
CA GLU A 335 -43.11 -31.03 1.63
C GLU A 335 -43.53 -30.21 0.41
N LYS A 336 -42.67 -29.28 -0.03
CA LYS A 336 -42.92 -28.44 -1.21
C LYS A 336 -42.95 -29.26 -2.50
N GLN A 337 -42.07 -30.25 -2.65
CA GLN A 337 -42.12 -31.17 -3.79
C GLN A 337 -43.45 -31.94 -3.83
N ALA A 338 -43.97 -32.40 -2.69
CA ALA A 338 -45.26 -33.07 -2.61
C ALA A 338 -46.43 -32.14 -2.98
N ILE A 339 -46.41 -30.89 -2.49
CA ILE A 339 -47.41 -29.86 -2.85
C ILE A 339 -47.36 -29.55 -4.35
N SER A 340 -46.17 -29.34 -4.92
CA SER A 340 -46.01 -29.08 -6.35
C SER A 340 -46.58 -30.23 -7.19
N LYS A 341 -46.33 -31.49 -6.85
CA LYS A 341 -46.90 -32.65 -7.56
C LYS A 341 -48.43 -32.68 -7.50
N LYS A 342 -49.01 -32.34 -6.33
CA LYS A 342 -50.49 -32.25 -6.19
C LYS A 342 -51.06 -31.15 -7.08
N LYS A 343 -50.42 -29.99 -7.14
CA LYS A 343 -50.83 -28.86 -7.99
C LYS A 343 -50.70 -29.18 -9.48
N ASP A 344 -49.61 -29.84 -9.88
CA ASP A 344 -49.42 -30.30 -11.26
C ASP A 344 -50.56 -31.27 -11.68
N MET A 345 -50.96 -32.19 -10.80
CA MET A 345 -52.11 -33.08 -11.04
C MET A 345 -53.46 -32.34 -11.08
N GLU A 346 -53.67 -31.38 -10.18
CA GLU A 346 -54.89 -30.54 -10.16
C GLU A 346 -55.05 -29.76 -11.46
N TYR A 347 -53.97 -29.11 -11.91
CA TYR A 347 -53.94 -28.34 -13.15
C TYR A 347 -54.20 -29.24 -14.37
N LEU A 348 -53.55 -30.41 -14.46
CA LEU A 348 -53.75 -31.37 -15.55
C LEU A 348 -55.21 -31.84 -15.65
N ASN A 349 -55.90 -32.03 -14.51
CA ASN A 349 -57.32 -32.39 -14.52
C ASN A 349 -58.18 -31.25 -15.07
N LYS A 350 -57.91 -29.99 -14.70
CA LYS A 350 -58.61 -28.81 -15.24
C LYS A 350 -58.33 -28.63 -16.73
N GLU A 351 -57.11 -28.87 -17.19
CA GLU A 351 -56.78 -28.86 -18.63
C GLU A 351 -57.56 -29.93 -19.40
N LYS A 352 -57.69 -31.16 -18.87
CA LYS A 352 -58.50 -32.21 -19.50
C LYS A 352 -59.98 -31.82 -19.60
N GLU A 353 -60.53 -31.17 -18.57
CA GLU A 353 -61.91 -30.67 -18.59
C GLU A 353 -62.10 -29.58 -19.66
N ILE A 354 -61.16 -28.64 -19.74
CA ILE A 354 -61.14 -27.58 -20.76
C ILE A 354 -60.99 -28.17 -22.17
N ALA A 355 -60.07 -29.11 -22.38
CA ALA A 355 -59.86 -29.77 -23.67
C ALA A 355 -61.10 -30.55 -24.11
N THR A 356 -61.73 -31.30 -23.20
CA THR A 356 -63.00 -32.00 -23.45
C THR A 356 -64.09 -31.02 -23.86
N TYR A 357 -64.17 -29.85 -23.19
CA TYR A 357 -65.10 -28.79 -23.57
C TYR A 357 -64.82 -28.23 -24.97
N LEU A 358 -63.56 -27.91 -25.28
CA LEU A 358 -63.15 -27.37 -26.58
C LEU A 358 -63.42 -28.35 -27.73
N GLU A 359 -63.18 -29.65 -27.54
CA GLU A 359 -63.53 -30.68 -28.52
C GLU A 359 -65.05 -30.81 -28.73
N CYS A 360 -65.82 -30.80 -27.64
CA CYS A 360 -67.28 -30.85 -27.71
C CYS A 360 -67.88 -29.58 -28.34
N LYS A 361 -67.20 -28.42 -28.25
CA LYS A 361 -67.59 -27.17 -28.92
C LYS A 361 -67.52 -27.25 -30.46
N LYS A 362 -66.66 -28.11 -31.03
CA LYS A 362 -66.38 -28.16 -32.49
C LYS A 362 -67.49 -28.77 -33.35
N THR A 363 -68.37 -29.62 -32.79
CA THR A 363 -69.41 -30.33 -33.56
C THR A 363 -70.79 -30.22 -32.92
N PHE A 364 -71.85 -30.18 -33.73
CA PHE A 364 -73.23 -30.00 -33.26
C PHE A 364 -73.67 -31.11 -32.27
N PHE A 365 -73.38 -32.39 -32.58
CA PHE A 365 -73.63 -33.51 -31.67
C PHE A 365 -72.71 -33.51 -30.43
N GLY A 366 -71.49 -32.96 -30.55
CA GLY A 366 -70.57 -32.76 -29.42
C GLY A 366 -71.14 -31.79 -28.37
N LYS A 367 -71.75 -30.69 -28.81
CA LYS A 367 -72.42 -29.71 -27.95
C LYS A 367 -73.59 -30.33 -27.17
N ILE A 368 -74.38 -31.20 -27.81
CA ILE A 368 -75.50 -31.94 -27.18
C ILE A 368 -74.97 -32.96 -26.15
N LYS A 369 -73.93 -33.72 -26.50
CA LYS A 369 -73.35 -34.75 -25.61
C LYS A 369 -72.74 -34.15 -24.34
N PHE A 370 -72.06 -33.00 -24.45
CA PHE A 370 -71.47 -32.30 -23.30
C PHE A 370 -72.55 -31.79 -22.33
N PHE A 371 -73.61 -31.17 -22.84
CA PHE A 371 -74.73 -30.63 -22.03
C PHE A 371 -75.46 -31.72 -21.21
N PHE A 372 -75.68 -32.91 -21.80
CA PHE A 372 -76.31 -34.03 -21.08
C PHE A 372 -75.38 -34.77 -20.11
N LYS A 373 -74.07 -34.83 -20.40
CA LYS A 373 -73.08 -35.46 -19.50
C LYS A 373 -72.86 -34.62 -18.23
N TYR A 374 -72.92 -33.30 -18.35
CA TYR A 374 -72.74 -32.37 -17.22
C TYR A 374 -73.91 -32.39 -16.23
N LYS A 375 -75.17 -32.56 -16.70
CA LYS A 375 -76.35 -32.69 -15.81
C LYS A 375 -76.32 -33.90 -14.86
N LYS A 376 -75.49 -34.91 -15.11
CA LYS A 376 -75.35 -36.10 -14.24
C LYS A 376 -74.28 -35.98 -13.14
N LYS A 377 -73.40 -34.97 -13.17
CA LYS A 377 -72.36 -34.74 -12.14
C LYS A 377 -72.81 -33.71 -11.09
N LYS A 378 -73.82 -34.04 -10.29
CA LYS A 378 -74.09 -33.38 -9.00
C LYS A 378 -74.42 -34.44 -7.94
N LYS A 379 -73.38 -35.13 -7.45
CA LYS A 379 -73.31 -35.74 -6.10
C LYS A 379 -71.91 -36.35 -5.86
N LYS A 380 -71.18 -35.66 -4.98
CA LYS A 380 -70.13 -36.02 -3.99
C LYS A 380 -69.03 -37.06 -4.25
N GLU A 381 -67.82 -36.60 -3.85
CA GLU A 381 -66.75 -37.24 -3.07
C GLU A 381 -66.10 -38.53 -3.59
N GLU A 382 -64.83 -38.41 -4.01
CA GLU A 382 -63.75 -39.36 -3.69
C GLU A 382 -62.41 -38.75 -4.14
N SER A 383 -61.72 -38.10 -3.22
CA SER A 383 -60.31 -37.66 -3.39
C SER A 383 -59.46 -38.23 -2.25
N GLU A 384 -59.63 -39.52 -1.98
CA GLU A 384 -58.76 -40.30 -1.11
C GLU A 384 -58.64 -41.70 -1.73
N LYS A 385 -57.54 -41.96 -2.45
CA LYS A 385 -56.94 -43.28 -2.75
C LYS A 385 -56.02 -43.22 -3.97
N ILE A 386 -54.93 -42.46 -3.90
CA ILE A 386 -53.69 -42.75 -4.67
C ILE A 386 -52.49 -42.27 -3.84
N ILE A 387 -52.22 -42.90 -2.70
CA ILE A 387 -50.95 -42.74 -1.97
C ILE A 387 -50.27 -44.09 -1.68
N GLU A 388 -50.98 -45.21 -1.71
CA GLU A 388 -50.36 -46.53 -1.47
C GLU A 388 -49.97 -47.22 -2.78
N LYS A 389 -48.76 -46.92 -3.27
CA LYS A 389 -47.82 -47.84 -3.95
C LYS A 389 -46.76 -47.03 -4.69
N LYS A 390 -45.75 -46.60 -3.94
CA LYS A 390 -44.34 -46.43 -4.35
C LYS A 390 -43.51 -46.10 -3.10
N GLN A 391 -43.61 -46.96 -2.10
CA GLN A 391 -42.59 -47.10 -1.06
C GLN A 391 -41.81 -48.37 -1.40
N GLU A 392 -40.90 -48.27 -2.37
CA GLU A 392 -39.79 -49.21 -2.46
C GLU A 392 -38.74 -48.65 -3.44
N LYS A 393 -37.55 -48.41 -2.88
CA LYS A 393 -36.28 -47.98 -3.53
C LYS A 393 -36.31 -46.52 -3.99
N THR A 394 -35.57 -45.59 -3.37
CA THR A 394 -34.12 -45.65 -3.11
C THR A 394 -33.81 -45.02 -1.75
N LYS A 395 -33.37 -45.82 -0.78
CA LYS A 395 -32.52 -45.34 0.32
C LYS A 395 -31.09 -45.51 -0.15
N GLU A 396 -30.58 -44.55 -0.91
CA GLU A 396 -29.18 -44.20 -0.75
C GLU A 396 -29.19 -43.09 0.29
N LYS A 397 -29.02 -43.48 1.56
CA LYS A 397 -28.47 -42.54 2.52
C LYS A 397 -27.06 -42.28 1.99
N GLU A 398 -26.82 -41.10 1.44
CA GLU A 398 -25.49 -40.53 1.61
C GLU A 398 -25.30 -40.43 3.11
N GLU A 399 -24.52 -41.37 3.66
CA GLU A 399 -23.92 -41.22 4.98
C GLU A 399 -23.08 -39.95 4.89
N ILE A 400 -23.65 -38.84 5.36
CA ILE A 400 -22.84 -37.75 5.87
C ILE A 400 -22.06 -38.41 7.00
N ASP A 401 -20.75 -38.54 6.80
CA ASP A 401 -19.79 -39.06 7.77
C ASP A 401 -19.91 -38.20 9.04
N ASP A 402 -20.84 -38.58 9.93
CA ASP A 402 -20.95 -38.05 11.28
C ASP A 402 -19.76 -38.62 12.07
N LYS A 403 -18.56 -38.12 11.76
CA LYS A 403 -17.46 -38.13 12.71
C LYS A 403 -17.97 -37.40 13.94
N LYS A 404 -18.35 -38.17 14.96
CA LYS A 404 -18.61 -37.65 16.30
C LYS A 404 -17.42 -36.78 16.67
N ILE A 405 -17.69 -35.51 16.90
CA ILE A 405 -16.70 -34.56 17.41
C ILE A 405 -16.45 -34.99 18.85
N GLU A 406 -15.40 -35.78 19.07
CA GLU A 406 -14.94 -36.14 20.41
C GLU A 406 -14.39 -34.88 21.08
N GLU A 407 -14.91 -34.55 22.25
CA GLU A 407 -14.33 -33.50 23.10
C GLU A 407 -12.89 -33.90 23.45
N LYS A 408 -11.93 -33.20 22.86
CA LYS A 408 -10.51 -33.41 23.12
C LYS A 408 -10.08 -32.50 24.27
N PRO A 409 -9.07 -32.91 25.06
CA PRO A 409 -8.50 -32.04 26.10
C PRO A 409 -7.81 -30.80 25.50
N PHE A 410 -7.38 -30.87 24.24
CA PHE A 410 -6.69 -29.80 23.52
C PHE A 410 -7.02 -29.87 22.03
N TYR A 411 -7.21 -28.73 21.37
CA TYR A 411 -7.44 -28.62 19.93
C TYR A 411 -6.18 -28.14 19.20
N THR A 412 -5.93 -28.71 18.01
CA THR A 412 -4.82 -28.30 17.15
C THR A 412 -5.29 -27.36 16.03
N ILE A 413 -4.34 -26.71 15.36
CA ILE A 413 -4.62 -25.90 14.15
C ILE A 413 -5.30 -26.76 13.07
N GLU A 414 -4.85 -28.00 12.91
CA GLU A 414 -5.44 -28.94 11.95
C GLU A 414 -6.91 -29.26 12.29
N ASP A 415 -7.23 -29.45 13.58
CA ASP A 415 -8.61 -29.65 14.04
C ASP A 415 -9.48 -28.42 13.68
N LEU A 416 -8.99 -27.21 13.93
CA LEU A 416 -9.72 -25.97 13.63
C LEU A 416 -9.91 -25.75 12.12
N VAL A 417 -8.89 -26.03 11.31
CA VAL A 417 -8.97 -25.96 9.84
C VAL A 417 -10.01 -26.98 9.33
N SER A 418 -9.94 -28.23 9.80
CA SER A 418 -10.89 -29.28 9.39
C SER A 418 -12.33 -28.90 9.74
N LEU A 419 -12.55 -28.41 10.96
CA LEU A 419 -13.86 -27.94 11.42
C LEU A 419 -14.37 -26.77 10.58
N THR A 420 -13.48 -25.84 10.22
CA THR A 420 -13.82 -24.68 9.40
C THR A 420 -14.24 -25.09 7.99
N ASN A 421 -13.51 -26.03 7.37
CA ASN A 421 -13.86 -26.54 6.05
C ASN A 421 -15.20 -27.29 6.07
N GLN A 422 -15.44 -28.14 7.08
CA GLN A 422 -16.75 -28.79 7.27
C GLN A 422 -17.89 -27.78 7.42
N TYR A 423 -17.65 -26.69 8.15
CA TYR A 423 -18.63 -25.62 8.30
C TYR A 423 -18.94 -24.92 6.97
N ASN A 424 -17.92 -24.61 6.17
CA ASN A 424 -18.08 -23.97 4.88
C ASN A 424 -18.82 -24.86 3.88
N GLU A 425 -18.53 -26.17 3.85
CA GLU A 425 -19.29 -27.14 3.05
C GLU A 425 -20.77 -27.15 3.44
N ASN A 426 -21.08 -27.15 4.73
CA ASN A 426 -22.47 -27.12 5.21
C ASN A 426 -23.17 -25.78 4.87
N LEU A 427 -22.46 -24.65 4.91
CA LEU A 427 -23.00 -23.36 4.44
C LEU A 427 -23.40 -23.41 2.95
N GLU A 428 -22.60 -24.05 2.10
CA GLU A 428 -22.95 -24.21 0.68
C GLU A 428 -24.17 -25.12 0.49
N ILE A 429 -24.25 -26.23 1.23
CA ILE A 429 -25.41 -27.13 1.21
C ILE A 429 -26.68 -26.37 1.63
N GLU A 430 -26.60 -25.60 2.72
CA GLU A 430 -27.72 -24.81 3.23
C GLU A 430 -28.19 -23.78 2.19
N LYS A 431 -27.24 -23.06 1.56
CA LYS A 431 -27.53 -22.08 0.50
C LYS A 431 -28.23 -22.72 -0.69
N ASN A 432 -27.75 -23.88 -1.15
CA ASN A 432 -28.35 -24.61 -2.26
C ASN A 432 -29.77 -25.08 -1.92
N LEU A 433 -29.99 -25.64 -0.74
CA LEU A 433 -31.32 -26.05 -0.28
C LEU A 433 -32.29 -24.85 -0.18
N LYS A 434 -31.83 -23.69 0.28
CA LYS A 434 -32.66 -22.46 0.30
C LYS A 434 -33.09 -22.05 -1.11
N LEU A 435 -32.19 -22.14 -2.09
CA LEU A 435 -32.50 -21.84 -3.50
C LEU A 435 -33.51 -22.84 -4.07
N ASP A 436 -33.33 -24.14 -3.83
CA ASP A 436 -34.25 -25.18 -4.29
C ASP A 436 -35.65 -25.03 -3.69
N VAL A 437 -35.73 -24.74 -2.39
CA VAL A 437 -37.00 -24.46 -1.71
C VAL A 437 -37.68 -23.24 -2.33
N LYS A 438 -36.93 -22.17 -2.60
CA LYS A 438 -37.47 -20.95 -3.21
C LYS A 438 -37.98 -21.21 -4.63
N ALA A 439 -37.21 -21.92 -5.45
CA ALA A 439 -37.60 -22.29 -6.81
C ALA A 439 -38.91 -23.12 -6.83
N LEU A 440 -39.07 -24.05 -5.89
CA LEU A 440 -40.31 -24.81 -5.74
C LEU A 440 -41.47 -23.93 -5.25
N GLU A 441 -41.23 -23.02 -4.32
CA GLU A 441 -42.25 -22.06 -3.86
C GLU A 441 -42.75 -21.19 -5.01
N ASP A 442 -41.87 -20.72 -5.89
CA ASP A 442 -42.23 -19.91 -7.05
C ASP A 442 -42.95 -20.75 -8.11
N LYS A 443 -42.54 -22.02 -8.33
CA LYS A 443 -43.30 -22.97 -9.17
C LYS A 443 -44.71 -23.19 -8.63
N ILE A 444 -44.86 -23.37 -7.32
CA ILE A 444 -46.18 -23.57 -6.68
C ILE A 444 -47.06 -22.33 -6.89
N LYS A 445 -46.55 -21.11 -6.66
CA LYS A 445 -47.30 -19.86 -6.90
C LYS A 445 -47.73 -19.71 -8.36
N MET A 446 -46.84 -20.04 -9.29
CA MET A 446 -47.17 -20.04 -10.72
C MET A 446 -48.29 -21.03 -11.02
N MET A 447 -48.20 -22.26 -10.50
CA MET A 447 -49.24 -23.28 -10.70
C MET A 447 -50.56 -22.88 -10.05
N ASP A 448 -50.57 -22.29 -8.86
CA ASP A 448 -51.77 -21.75 -8.24
C ASP A 448 -52.47 -20.70 -9.12
N THR A 449 -51.69 -19.82 -9.76
CA THR A 449 -52.22 -18.82 -10.70
C THR A 449 -52.81 -19.49 -11.94
N LYS A 450 -52.11 -20.47 -12.53
CA LYS A 450 -52.62 -21.24 -13.68
C LYS A 450 -53.90 -22.00 -13.35
N ILE A 451 -53.94 -22.65 -12.19
CA ILE A 451 -55.11 -23.36 -11.67
C ILE A 451 -56.26 -22.38 -11.46
N LYS A 452 -56.02 -21.21 -10.87
CA LYS A 452 -57.04 -20.17 -10.67
C LYS A 452 -57.63 -19.72 -12.00
N ASN A 453 -56.80 -19.37 -12.98
CA ASN A 453 -57.24 -18.95 -14.32
C ASN A 453 -58.05 -20.05 -15.03
N ALA A 454 -57.58 -21.30 -14.96
CA ALA A 454 -58.31 -22.44 -15.52
C ALA A 454 -59.67 -22.65 -14.82
N THR A 455 -59.73 -22.44 -13.50
CA THR A 455 -60.97 -22.52 -12.73
C THR A 455 -61.96 -21.42 -13.10
N ASP A 456 -61.47 -20.19 -13.26
CA ASP A 456 -62.30 -19.05 -13.65
C ASP A 456 -62.89 -19.25 -15.05
N TYR A 457 -62.09 -19.77 -15.99
CA TYR A 457 -62.56 -20.13 -17.33
C TYR A 457 -63.62 -21.25 -17.31
N ILE A 458 -63.41 -22.32 -16.51
CA ILE A 458 -64.42 -23.37 -16.32
C ILE A 458 -65.71 -22.79 -15.70
N ASN A 459 -65.60 -21.94 -14.69
CA ASN A 459 -66.75 -21.30 -14.04
C ASN A 459 -67.53 -20.38 -15.00
N GLU A 460 -66.83 -19.67 -15.91
CA GLU A 460 -67.45 -18.86 -16.94
C GLU A 460 -68.23 -19.73 -17.95
N ILE A 461 -67.63 -20.85 -18.39
CA ILE A 461 -68.34 -21.87 -19.19
C ILE A 461 -69.61 -22.35 -18.47
N GLU A 462 -69.55 -22.62 -17.17
CA GLU A 462 -70.70 -23.07 -16.37
C GLU A 462 -71.80 -22.00 -16.20
N LYS A 463 -71.43 -20.72 -16.08
CA LYS A 463 -72.41 -19.61 -16.00
C LYS A 463 -73.24 -19.49 -17.27
N HIS A 464 -72.66 -19.77 -18.44
CA HIS A 464 -73.35 -19.76 -19.74
C HIS A 464 -74.09 -21.07 -20.07
N ASN A 465 -74.01 -22.10 -19.21
CA ASN A 465 -74.67 -23.40 -19.39
C ASN A 465 -76.08 -23.52 -18.75
N LYS A 466 -76.71 -22.40 -18.34
CA LYS A 466 -78.04 -22.41 -17.71
C LYS A 466 -79.21 -22.62 -18.69
N SER A 467 -79.02 -22.32 -19.97
CA SER A 467 -80.00 -22.50 -21.06
C SER A 467 -79.30 -22.92 -22.36
N ILE A 468 -79.86 -23.88 -23.10
CA ILE A 468 -79.32 -24.36 -24.39
C ILE A 468 -79.16 -23.22 -25.42
N PHE A 469 -80.03 -22.20 -25.34
CA PHE A 469 -80.02 -21.05 -26.25
C PHE A 469 -78.97 -19.99 -25.87
N ASP A 470 -78.72 -19.75 -24.59
CA ASP A 470 -77.65 -18.84 -24.13
C ASP A 470 -76.25 -19.42 -24.38
N PHE A 471 -76.11 -20.74 -24.23
CA PHE A 471 -74.91 -21.50 -24.58
C PHE A 471 -74.56 -21.38 -26.08
N TRP A 472 -75.58 -21.33 -26.93
CA TRP A 472 -75.42 -21.19 -28.38
C TRP A 472 -74.92 -19.80 -28.79
N LYS A 473 -75.44 -18.74 -28.14
CA LYS A 473 -75.05 -17.33 -28.38
C LYS A 473 -73.64 -16.99 -27.86
N TYR A 474 -73.20 -17.66 -26.80
CA TYR A 474 -71.86 -17.48 -26.21
C TYR A 474 -70.76 -18.20 -27.02
N THR A 475 -71.03 -19.41 -27.54
CA THR A 475 -70.01 -20.20 -28.27
C THR A 475 -69.68 -19.71 -29.68
N SER A 476 -70.38 -18.68 -30.18
CA SER A 476 -70.27 -18.14 -31.54
C SER A 476 -69.73 -16.70 -31.63
N LYS A 477 -69.22 -16.13 -30.52
CA LYS A 477 -68.37 -14.93 -30.53
C LYS A 477 -66.90 -15.33 -30.40
N ASP A 478 -66.07 -14.80 -31.30
CA ASP A 478 -64.62 -15.01 -31.33
C ASP A 478 -63.85 -14.16 -30.30
N GLU A 479 -62.59 -14.59 -30.09
CA GLU A 479 -61.46 -13.98 -29.35
C GLU A 479 -61.44 -14.15 -27.82
N ALA A 480 -60.29 -14.30 -27.13
CA ALA A 480 -58.88 -14.10 -27.47
C ALA A 480 -57.97 -15.09 -26.70
N ALA A 481 -56.72 -15.21 -27.14
CA ALA A 481 -55.65 -15.97 -26.48
C ALA A 481 -55.36 -15.42 -25.06
N ALA A 482 -55.75 -16.17 -24.02
CA ALA A 482 -55.49 -15.83 -22.63
C ALA A 482 -54.63 -16.89 -21.93
N LEU A 483 -53.38 -17.05 -22.39
CA LEU A 483 -52.35 -17.84 -21.69
C LEU A 483 -50.96 -17.25 -22.00
N ASN A 484 -50.59 -16.13 -21.38
CA ASN A 484 -49.19 -15.75 -21.24
C ASN A 484 -48.90 -15.41 -19.76
N PRO A 485 -47.82 -15.95 -19.16
CA PRO A 485 -47.36 -15.51 -17.85
C PRO A 485 -46.89 -14.05 -17.92
N GLY A 486 -47.22 -13.27 -16.88
CA GLY A 486 -46.81 -11.87 -16.77
C GLY A 486 -45.29 -11.72 -16.70
N GLN A 487 -44.78 -10.61 -17.24
CA GLN A 487 -43.37 -10.23 -17.27
C GLN A 487 -42.74 -10.27 -15.87
N GLU A 488 -41.54 -10.85 -15.79
CA GLU A 488 -40.66 -10.76 -14.63
C GLU A 488 -40.31 -9.28 -14.37
N LYS A 489 -40.48 -8.83 -13.13
CA LYS A 489 -39.94 -7.54 -12.70
C LYS A 489 -38.43 -7.67 -12.64
N GLU A 490 -37.74 -6.94 -13.50
CA GLU A 490 -36.29 -6.75 -13.43
C GLU A 490 -35.90 -6.28 -12.04
N THR A 491 -35.06 -7.07 -11.37
CA THR A 491 -34.40 -6.69 -10.14
C THR A 491 -33.36 -5.62 -10.44
N ASN A 492 -33.52 -4.45 -9.83
CA ASN A 492 -32.59 -3.32 -9.89
C ASN A 492 -31.13 -3.77 -9.74
N HIS A 493 -30.34 -3.60 -10.80
CA HIS A 493 -28.89 -3.62 -10.71
C HIS A 493 -28.43 -2.38 -9.95
N ILE A 494 -27.86 -2.57 -8.75
CA ILE A 494 -27.16 -1.52 -8.03
C ILE A 494 -25.84 -1.29 -8.77
N ASN A 495 -25.72 -0.16 -9.47
CA ASN A 495 -24.44 0.26 -10.04
C ASN A 495 -23.49 0.60 -8.87
N LEU A 496 -22.40 -0.16 -8.73
CA LEU A 496 -21.31 0.15 -7.81
C LEU A 496 -20.54 1.36 -8.37
N GLU A 497 -20.50 2.47 -7.64
CA GLU A 497 -19.65 3.61 -8.00
C GLU A 497 -18.16 3.25 -7.85
N LYS A 498 -17.33 3.63 -8.83
CA LYS A 498 -15.88 3.45 -8.75
C LYS A 498 -15.30 4.36 -7.65
N THR A 499 -14.60 3.77 -6.69
CA THR A 499 -13.85 4.47 -5.62
C THR A 499 -12.44 4.84 -6.10
N PHE A 500 -11.96 6.05 -5.78
CA PHE A 500 -10.61 6.51 -6.12
C PHE A 500 -9.52 5.81 -5.29
N ASP A 501 -8.42 5.44 -5.96
CA ASP A 501 -7.26 4.79 -5.37
C ASP A 501 -5.99 5.59 -5.63
N TYR A 502 -5.48 6.31 -4.63
CA TYR A 502 -4.36 7.24 -4.81
C TYR A 502 -3.06 6.58 -5.31
N LYS A 503 -2.86 5.26 -5.12
CA LYS A 503 -1.66 4.59 -5.67
C LYS A 503 -1.77 4.32 -7.17
N ASN A 504 -2.98 4.06 -7.66
CA ASN A 504 -3.21 3.55 -9.01
C ASN A 504 -3.84 4.58 -9.95
N ASP A 505 -4.66 5.48 -9.41
CA ASP A 505 -5.45 6.44 -10.19
C ASP A 505 -4.84 7.88 -10.18
N LEU A 506 -3.82 8.19 -9.36
CA LEU A 506 -3.32 9.56 -9.18
C LEU A 506 -2.70 10.17 -10.45
N GLU A 507 -1.94 9.40 -11.23
CA GLU A 507 -1.36 9.88 -12.49
C GLU A 507 -2.46 10.22 -13.50
N ASP A 508 -3.41 9.31 -13.71
CA ASP A 508 -4.57 9.50 -14.58
C ASP A 508 -5.46 10.67 -14.12
N LEU A 509 -5.62 10.83 -12.81
CA LEU A 509 -6.33 11.95 -12.19
C LEU A 509 -5.60 13.25 -12.50
N GLY A 510 -4.30 13.31 -12.24
CA GLY A 510 -3.45 14.49 -12.46
C GLY A 510 -3.52 14.99 -13.90
N VAL A 511 -3.40 14.11 -14.89
CA VAL A 511 -3.51 14.48 -16.31
C VAL A 511 -4.90 15.06 -16.62
N LYS A 512 -5.98 14.40 -16.20
CA LYS A 512 -7.36 14.85 -16.47
C LYS A 512 -7.67 16.20 -15.83
N ILE A 513 -7.18 16.40 -14.61
CA ILE A 513 -7.40 17.63 -13.86
C ILE A 513 -6.60 18.77 -14.47
N ASP A 514 -5.33 18.56 -14.79
CA ASP A 514 -4.47 19.58 -15.40
C ASP A 514 -5.03 20.06 -16.74
N GLN A 515 -5.51 19.13 -17.58
CA GLN A 515 -6.22 19.45 -18.83
C GLN A 515 -7.44 20.34 -18.60
N LYS A 516 -8.26 20.00 -17.59
CA LYS A 516 -9.46 20.77 -17.25
C LYS A 516 -9.11 22.15 -16.68
N GLN A 517 -8.12 22.24 -15.80
CA GLN A 517 -7.66 23.49 -15.22
C GLN A 517 -7.11 24.44 -16.29
N ARG A 518 -6.34 23.93 -17.26
CA ARG A 518 -5.86 24.73 -18.41
C ARG A 518 -6.99 25.31 -19.27
N GLN A 519 -8.16 24.71 -19.28
CA GLN A 519 -9.32 25.16 -20.06
C GLN A 519 -10.19 26.18 -19.30
N VAL A 520 -10.23 26.07 -17.98
CA VAL A 520 -11.23 26.75 -17.15
C VAL A 520 -10.63 27.90 -16.31
N LEU A 521 -9.38 27.76 -15.86
CA LEU A 521 -8.70 28.76 -15.04
C LEU A 521 -7.99 29.79 -15.92
N SER A 522 -8.07 31.07 -15.52
CA SER A 522 -7.24 32.12 -16.11
C SER A 522 -5.79 32.03 -15.64
N LYS A 523 -4.91 32.81 -16.28
CA LYS A 523 -3.52 32.92 -15.83
C LYS A 523 -3.47 33.50 -14.42
N GLU A 524 -4.21 34.58 -14.18
CA GLU A 524 -4.27 35.26 -12.88
C GLU A 524 -4.76 34.30 -11.79
N GLU A 525 -5.77 33.48 -12.06
CA GLU A 525 -6.24 32.46 -11.11
C GLU A 525 -5.15 31.44 -10.79
N CYS A 526 -4.46 30.91 -11.81
CA CYS A 526 -3.34 30.01 -11.59
C CYS A 526 -2.19 30.68 -10.82
N ASP A 527 -1.94 31.97 -11.02
CA ASP A 527 -0.91 32.74 -10.29
C ASP A 527 -1.30 32.87 -8.81
N SER A 528 -2.56 33.22 -8.53
CA SER A 528 -3.06 33.33 -7.16
C SER A 528 -3.10 31.98 -6.43
N ILE A 529 -3.44 30.88 -7.12
CA ILE A 529 -3.37 29.53 -6.53
C ILE A 529 -1.91 29.18 -6.18
N PHE A 530 -0.95 29.50 -7.04
CA PHE A 530 0.47 29.28 -6.74
C PHE A 530 0.91 30.02 -5.47
N LEU A 531 0.43 31.26 -5.25
CA LEU A 531 0.76 31.98 -4.02
C LEU A 531 0.31 31.26 -2.74
N THR A 532 -0.67 30.36 -2.81
CA THR A 532 -1.08 29.56 -1.65
C THR A 532 -0.01 28.59 -1.18
N THR A 533 0.94 28.14 -2.02
CA THR A 533 2.02 27.26 -1.58
C THR A 533 3.07 27.97 -0.74
N GLU A 534 3.18 29.29 -0.89
CA GLU A 534 4.22 30.13 -0.30
C GLU A 534 3.68 31.05 0.82
N LEU A 535 2.43 31.49 0.71
CA LEU A 535 1.85 32.57 1.51
C LEU A 535 0.47 32.23 2.11
N LEU A 536 0.14 30.93 2.26
CA LEU A 536 -1.16 30.48 2.77
C LEU A 536 -1.58 31.17 4.07
N GLU A 537 -0.68 31.26 5.04
CA GLU A 537 -0.94 31.87 6.35
C GLU A 537 -1.30 33.36 6.21
N VAL A 538 -0.55 34.10 5.40
CA VAL A 538 -0.74 35.54 5.16
C VAL A 538 -2.07 35.80 4.45
N LEU A 539 -2.37 35.01 3.43
CA LEU A 539 -3.64 35.08 2.68
C LEU A 539 -4.83 34.86 3.63
N ASN A 540 -4.78 33.82 4.47
CA ASN A 540 -5.83 33.53 5.43
C ASN A 540 -5.98 34.60 6.52
N GLN A 541 -4.87 35.12 7.05
CA GLN A 541 -4.89 36.22 8.03
C GLN A 541 -5.58 37.47 7.47
N TYR A 542 -5.34 37.80 6.19
CA TYR A 542 -5.93 38.97 5.57
C TYR A 542 -7.39 38.76 5.12
N ARG A 543 -7.73 37.55 4.63
CA ARG A 543 -9.04 37.21 4.06
C ARG A 543 -10.23 37.68 4.87
N ASN A 544 -10.25 37.37 6.16
CA ASN A 544 -11.40 37.68 7.04
C ASN A 544 -11.54 39.18 7.35
N TYR A 545 -10.49 39.99 7.10
CA TYR A 545 -10.46 41.42 7.40
C TYR A 545 -10.34 42.31 6.16
N ARG A 546 -10.26 41.73 4.95
CA ARG A 546 -10.02 42.46 3.69
C ARG A 546 -11.05 43.55 3.39
N ASN A 547 -12.23 43.46 3.99
CA ASN A 547 -13.33 44.43 3.83
C ASN A 547 -13.48 45.40 5.03
N ASN A 548 -12.66 45.25 6.08
CA ASN A 548 -12.75 46.09 7.27
C ASN A 548 -12.02 47.42 7.07
N LYS A 549 -12.66 48.51 7.47
CA LYS A 549 -12.05 49.86 7.44
C LYS A 549 -10.80 49.98 8.32
N ARG A 550 -10.70 49.17 9.38
CA ARG A 550 -9.55 49.13 10.30
C ARG A 550 -9.21 47.69 10.61
N LEU A 551 -7.98 47.29 10.28
CA LEU A 551 -7.45 45.97 10.63
C LEU A 551 -7.02 45.94 12.10
N PRO A 552 -7.12 44.79 12.77
CA PRO A 552 -6.45 44.55 14.04
C PRO A 552 -4.95 44.86 13.93
N LYS A 553 -4.37 45.38 15.03
CA LYS A 553 -2.96 45.74 15.09
C LYS A 553 -2.05 44.54 14.80
N VAL A 554 -2.36 43.38 15.40
CA VAL A 554 -1.61 42.12 15.21
C VAL A 554 -1.54 41.71 13.74
N ILE A 555 -2.65 41.80 13.00
CA ILE A 555 -2.68 41.45 11.56
C ILE A 555 -1.90 42.48 10.75
N THR A 556 -1.98 43.76 11.13
CA THR A 556 -1.22 44.81 10.45
C THR A 556 0.28 44.59 10.61
N GLU A 557 0.74 44.26 11.82
CA GLU A 557 2.14 43.94 12.11
C GLU A 557 2.61 42.69 11.35
N ALA A 558 1.81 41.62 11.31
CA ALA A 558 2.13 40.40 10.55
C ALA A 558 2.26 40.65 9.04
N LEU A 559 1.40 41.51 8.46
CA LEU A 559 1.48 41.91 7.05
C LEU A 559 2.72 42.77 6.76
N GLU A 560 3.09 43.66 7.68
CA GLU A 560 4.31 44.47 7.56
C GLU A 560 5.56 43.59 7.62
N GLU A 561 5.61 42.63 8.54
CA GLU A 561 6.69 41.64 8.64
C GLU A 561 6.79 40.74 7.40
N SER A 562 5.66 40.24 6.90
CA SER A 562 5.60 39.48 5.65
C SER A 562 6.16 40.29 4.47
N LEU A 563 5.77 41.56 4.35
CA LEU A 563 6.25 42.42 3.27
C LEU A 563 7.75 42.71 3.38
N GLU A 564 8.27 42.96 4.58
CA GLU A 564 9.71 43.15 4.80
C GLU A 564 10.51 41.88 4.45
N THR A 565 9.97 40.71 4.82
CA THR A 565 10.58 39.41 4.49
C THR A 565 10.63 39.21 2.98
N LEU A 566 9.51 39.41 2.27
CA LEU A 566 9.46 39.31 0.80
C LEU A 566 10.41 40.31 0.12
N LYS A 567 10.52 41.54 0.64
CA LYS A 567 11.48 42.54 0.13
C LYS A 567 12.93 42.08 0.30
N LYS A 568 13.25 41.42 1.40
CA LYS A 568 14.59 40.91 1.67
C LYS A 568 14.91 39.71 0.77
N GLU A 569 14.02 38.73 0.69
CA GLU A 569 14.17 37.57 -0.21
C GLU A 569 14.33 38.01 -1.67
N ALA A 570 13.49 38.93 -2.15
CA ALA A 570 13.59 39.47 -3.50
C ALA A 570 14.91 40.22 -3.75
N GLN A 571 15.50 40.84 -2.72
CA GLN A 571 16.82 41.48 -2.83
C GLN A 571 17.95 40.47 -2.91
N GLU A 572 17.88 39.38 -2.15
CA GLU A 572 18.87 38.30 -2.19
C GLU A 572 18.82 37.57 -3.54
N GLU A 573 17.63 37.28 -4.07
CA GLU A 573 17.46 36.70 -5.40
C GLU A 573 17.96 37.65 -6.50
N ARG A 574 17.60 38.94 -6.43
CA ARG A 574 18.14 39.97 -7.35
C ARG A 574 19.64 40.22 -7.16
N ALA A 575 20.26 39.90 -6.02
CA ALA A 575 21.70 40.03 -5.86
C ALA A 575 22.47 38.97 -6.68
N LEU A 576 21.82 37.85 -7.02
CA LEU A 576 22.34 36.81 -7.91
C LEU A 576 22.26 37.19 -9.40
N PHE A 577 21.39 38.15 -9.78
CA PHE A 577 21.20 38.64 -11.15
C PHE A 577 21.53 40.14 -11.23
N THR A 578 22.62 40.51 -11.91
CA THR A 578 23.22 41.86 -11.91
C THR A 578 22.25 43.06 -11.86
N LYS A 579 22.56 43.99 -10.94
CA LYS A 579 21.92 45.29 -10.65
C LYS A 579 21.33 46.03 -11.87
N GLU A 580 20.01 45.98 -12.02
CA GLU A 580 19.23 47.12 -12.53
C GLU A 580 17.94 47.27 -11.71
N ASN A 581 17.56 48.51 -11.37
CA ASN A 581 16.39 48.81 -10.53
C ASN A 581 15.05 48.77 -11.31
N TYR A 582 15.05 48.18 -12.52
CA TYR A 582 13.91 48.11 -13.43
C TYR A 582 13.97 46.77 -14.20
N ASP A 583 12.89 45.99 -14.19
CA ASP A 583 12.79 44.77 -15.00
C ASP A 583 12.41 45.15 -16.44
N ILE A 584 13.42 45.35 -17.29
CA ILE A 584 13.25 45.68 -18.71
C ILE A 584 12.78 44.48 -19.56
N PHE A 585 12.88 43.26 -19.03
CA PHE A 585 12.56 42.03 -19.75
C PHE A 585 11.20 41.43 -19.35
N GLY A 586 10.66 41.79 -18.19
CA GLY A 586 9.42 41.20 -17.68
C GLY A 586 9.51 39.67 -17.58
N GLY A 587 8.48 38.96 -18.04
CA GLY A 587 8.49 37.49 -18.12
C GLY A 587 9.48 36.88 -19.12
N LEU A 588 10.25 37.69 -19.87
CA LEU A 588 11.18 37.22 -20.92
C LEU A 588 12.65 37.19 -20.47
N SER A 589 12.94 37.42 -19.18
CA SER A 589 14.30 37.46 -18.63
C SER A 589 14.98 36.08 -18.55
N GLU A 590 14.19 35.01 -18.51
CA GLU A 590 14.69 33.64 -18.42
C GLU A 590 14.90 33.07 -19.81
N ASP A 591 16.09 32.49 -20.02
CA ASP A 591 16.52 31.94 -21.29
C ASP A 591 15.57 30.82 -21.75
N CYS A 592 14.57 31.15 -22.58
CA CYS A 592 13.59 30.18 -23.11
C CYS A 592 14.23 29.09 -24.00
N THR A 593 15.55 29.13 -24.20
CA THR A 593 16.32 28.04 -24.82
C THR A 593 16.68 26.92 -23.84
N HIS A 594 16.61 27.18 -22.53
CA HIS A 594 16.90 26.20 -21.49
C HIS A 594 15.82 25.11 -21.49
N ILE A 595 16.26 23.85 -21.52
CA ILE A 595 15.37 22.69 -21.53
C ILE A 595 15.27 22.15 -20.11
N ASN A 596 14.12 22.39 -19.48
CA ASN A 596 13.74 21.85 -18.18
C ASN A 596 13.13 20.45 -18.35
N HIS A 597 13.08 19.68 -17.26
CA HIS A 597 12.57 18.32 -17.26
C HIS A 597 11.61 18.08 -16.08
N ILE A 598 10.43 17.53 -16.36
CA ILE A 598 9.50 16.97 -15.37
C ILE A 598 9.35 15.48 -15.67
N LEU A 599 9.74 14.60 -14.75
CA LEU A 599 9.77 13.14 -14.94
C LEU A 599 10.39 12.69 -16.28
N GLY A 600 11.49 13.34 -16.69
CA GLY A 600 12.18 13.02 -17.95
C GLY A 600 11.52 13.59 -19.22
N LYS A 601 10.33 14.22 -19.13
CA LYS A 601 9.71 14.96 -20.23
C LYS A 601 10.27 16.39 -20.28
N LYS A 602 10.70 16.80 -21.48
CA LYS A 602 11.31 18.11 -21.72
C LYS A 602 10.27 19.21 -21.87
N HIS A 603 10.53 20.39 -21.31
CA HIS A 603 9.73 21.60 -21.53
C HIS A 603 10.58 22.87 -21.49
N ARG A 604 10.00 23.98 -21.94
CA ARG A 604 10.64 25.31 -22.03
C ARG A 604 9.74 26.39 -21.40
N GLU A 605 9.03 26.01 -20.36
CA GLU A 605 8.19 26.95 -19.60
C GLU A 605 8.94 27.50 -18.40
N ILE A 606 8.49 28.67 -17.95
CA ILE A 606 9.10 29.47 -16.89
C ILE A 606 8.38 29.16 -15.57
N GLU A 607 9.14 28.97 -14.50
CA GLU A 607 8.59 28.80 -13.15
C GLU A 607 7.93 30.10 -12.68
N LYS A 608 6.80 29.97 -11.99
CA LYS A 608 6.15 31.13 -11.41
C LYS A 608 6.97 31.70 -10.27
N ASN A 609 6.98 33.03 -10.18
CA ASN A 609 7.73 33.74 -9.18
C ASN A 609 6.79 34.62 -8.34
N LYS A 610 6.72 34.34 -7.04
CA LYS A 610 5.83 35.04 -6.09
C LYS A 610 6.09 36.56 -6.04
N PHE A 611 7.33 37.00 -6.24
CA PHE A 611 7.68 38.42 -6.23
C PHE A 611 7.18 39.13 -7.49
N LYS A 612 7.18 38.46 -8.65
CA LYS A 612 6.60 39.01 -9.89
C LYS A 612 5.08 39.09 -9.80
N ILE A 613 4.43 38.05 -9.25
CA ILE A 613 2.97 38.01 -9.10
C ILE A 613 2.47 39.13 -8.18
N LEU A 614 3.17 39.39 -7.07
CA LEU A 614 2.82 40.41 -6.08
C LEU A 614 3.43 41.81 -6.34
N ASP A 615 4.09 42.00 -7.49
CA ASP A 615 4.86 43.22 -7.84
C ASP A 615 5.77 43.74 -6.70
N ILE A 616 6.53 42.84 -6.08
CA ILE A 616 7.43 43.18 -4.97
C ILE A 616 8.64 43.98 -5.50
N ASN A 617 8.69 45.25 -5.13
CA ASN A 617 9.79 46.15 -5.45
C ASN A 617 10.22 46.97 -4.22
N LYS A 618 11.29 47.78 -4.34
CA LYS A 618 11.79 48.57 -3.19
C LYS A 618 10.78 49.61 -2.70
N ASN A 619 9.87 50.04 -3.56
CA ASN A 619 8.96 51.15 -3.33
C ASN A 619 7.54 50.71 -2.94
N ILE A 620 7.21 49.42 -3.06
CA ILE A 620 5.88 48.90 -2.70
C ILE A 620 5.54 49.27 -1.27
N THR A 621 4.35 49.85 -1.08
CA THR A 621 3.85 50.22 0.25
C THR A 621 2.99 49.10 0.82
N ILE A 622 2.78 49.13 2.13
CA ILE A 622 1.86 48.19 2.81
C ILE A 622 0.42 48.30 2.29
N LYS A 623 0.04 49.48 1.74
CA LYS A 623 -1.28 49.68 1.16
C LYS A 623 -1.39 48.93 -0.17
N ASP A 624 -0.39 49.07 -1.04
CA ASP A 624 -0.34 48.39 -2.33
C ASP A 624 -0.35 46.87 -2.12
N TYR A 625 0.44 46.37 -1.16
CA TYR A 625 0.46 44.95 -0.81
C TYR A 625 -0.90 44.42 -0.33
N LYS A 626 -1.66 45.20 0.44
CA LYS A 626 -3.01 44.82 0.88
C LYS A 626 -4.01 44.78 -0.27
N GLU A 627 -3.95 45.75 -1.18
CA GLU A 627 -4.79 45.74 -2.39
C GLU A 627 -4.46 44.51 -3.25
N GLU A 628 -3.19 44.12 -3.30
CA GLU A 628 -2.73 42.93 -4.00
C GLU A 628 -3.27 41.64 -3.38
N LEU A 629 -3.03 41.44 -2.08
CA LEU A 629 -3.57 40.29 -1.37
C LEU A 629 -5.10 40.18 -1.52
N LYS A 630 -5.81 41.31 -1.55
CA LYS A 630 -7.27 41.30 -1.78
C LYS A 630 -7.60 40.71 -3.15
N ARG A 631 -6.93 41.20 -4.20
CA ARG A 631 -7.13 40.72 -5.56
C ARG A 631 -6.82 39.23 -5.67
N GLU A 632 -5.70 38.79 -5.12
CA GLU A 632 -5.29 37.37 -5.18
C GLU A 632 -6.29 36.46 -4.46
N ILE A 633 -6.85 36.88 -3.31
CA ILE A 633 -7.89 36.10 -2.61
C ILE A 633 -9.17 36.03 -3.45
N ASP A 634 -9.60 37.13 -4.09
CA ASP A 634 -10.79 37.14 -4.95
C ASP A 634 -10.62 36.17 -6.15
N GLN A 635 -9.41 36.09 -6.73
CA GLN A 635 -9.10 35.13 -7.80
C GLN A 635 -9.10 33.69 -7.30
N ILE A 636 -8.56 33.41 -6.11
CA ILE A 636 -8.58 32.07 -5.50
C ILE A 636 -10.03 31.60 -5.29
N GLU A 637 -10.90 32.45 -4.75
CA GLU A 637 -12.31 32.12 -4.52
C GLU A 637 -13.03 31.86 -5.85
N SER A 638 -12.76 32.64 -6.89
CA SER A 638 -13.30 32.41 -8.24
C SER A 638 -12.83 31.08 -8.84
N ALA A 639 -11.54 30.75 -8.71
CA ALA A 639 -10.98 29.50 -9.21
C ALA A 639 -11.62 28.27 -8.55
N LEU A 640 -11.85 28.34 -7.23
CA LEU A 640 -12.51 27.27 -6.46
C LEU A 640 -13.95 27.04 -6.93
N GLU A 641 -14.70 28.09 -7.25
CA GLU A 641 -16.08 27.95 -7.78
C GLU A 641 -16.13 27.29 -9.16
N LYS A 642 -15.07 27.42 -9.96
CA LYS A 642 -14.99 26.83 -11.30
C LYS A 642 -14.55 25.37 -11.30
N SER A 643 -13.93 24.90 -10.22
CA SER A 643 -13.38 23.54 -10.13
C SER A 643 -14.19 22.67 -9.16
N LYS A 644 -14.54 21.46 -9.62
CA LYS A 644 -15.23 20.44 -8.83
C LYS A 644 -14.45 19.15 -8.83
N VAL A 645 -14.55 18.42 -7.72
CA VAL A 645 -13.95 17.12 -7.52
C VAL A 645 -14.47 16.14 -8.58
N PRO A 646 -13.60 15.49 -9.37
CA PRO A 646 -14.03 14.65 -10.50
C PRO A 646 -14.47 13.24 -10.06
N ILE A 647 -13.96 12.76 -8.95
CA ILE A 647 -14.25 11.44 -8.38
C ILE A 647 -14.21 11.53 -6.86
N SER A 648 -15.11 10.82 -6.17
CA SER A 648 -15.12 10.81 -4.71
C SER A 648 -13.80 10.25 -4.18
N MET A 649 -13.15 11.00 -3.30
CA MET A 649 -11.78 10.73 -2.83
C MET A 649 -11.57 11.28 -1.41
N SER A 650 -10.47 10.90 -0.77
CA SER A 650 -10.04 11.49 0.49
C SER A 650 -8.78 12.32 0.29
N VAL A 651 -8.65 13.41 1.05
CA VAL A 651 -7.43 14.22 1.14
C VAL A 651 -7.00 14.36 2.60
N TYR A 652 -5.71 14.64 2.84
CA TYR A 652 -5.06 14.53 4.14
C TYR A 652 -4.24 15.78 4.46
N CYS A 653 -4.39 16.31 5.68
CA CYS A 653 -3.58 17.41 6.18
C CYS A 653 -3.22 17.21 7.65
N TRP A 654 -2.16 17.89 8.12
CA TRP A 654 -1.84 17.92 9.54
C TRP A 654 -2.86 18.77 10.29
N GLU A 655 -3.36 18.29 11.45
CA GLU A 655 -4.30 19.05 12.28
C GLU A 655 -3.73 20.43 12.68
N ASN A 656 -2.42 20.55 12.87
CA ASN A 656 -1.77 21.82 13.22
C ASN A 656 -1.68 22.81 12.05
N ASP A 657 -1.65 22.33 10.81
CA ASP A 657 -1.59 23.18 9.61
C ASP A 657 -2.99 23.45 9.05
N PHE A 658 -3.99 22.76 9.58
CA PHE A 658 -5.36 22.84 9.13
C PHE A 658 -6.02 24.14 9.62
N ILE A 659 -6.71 24.81 8.71
CA ILE A 659 -7.37 26.09 8.97
C ILE A 659 -8.87 25.87 8.82
N GLU A 660 -9.59 25.78 9.94
CA GLU A 660 -11.03 25.46 9.98
C GLU A 660 -11.88 26.50 9.24
N GLU A 661 -11.53 27.79 9.36
CA GLU A 661 -12.21 28.90 8.68
C GLU A 661 -11.24 29.63 7.73
N GLY A 662 -10.90 28.97 6.61
CA GLY A 662 -10.00 29.53 5.61
C GLY A 662 -9.63 28.54 4.51
N PHE A 663 -8.61 28.91 3.73
CA PHE A 663 -8.00 28.03 2.75
C PHE A 663 -7.08 27.01 3.43
N SER A 664 -7.10 25.76 2.97
CA SER A 664 -6.16 24.73 3.39
C SER A 664 -5.61 23.95 2.19
N LEU A 665 -4.34 23.58 2.28
CA LEU A 665 -3.68 22.67 1.34
C LEU A 665 -3.65 21.27 1.95
N CYS A 666 -4.12 20.28 1.19
CA CYS A 666 -4.23 18.90 1.63
C CYS A 666 -3.60 17.97 0.59
N HIS A 667 -2.84 16.97 1.03
CA HIS A 667 -2.27 15.95 0.15
C HIS A 667 -3.33 14.93 -0.25
N ILE A 668 -3.21 14.38 -1.46
CA ILE A 668 -4.03 13.24 -1.91
C ILE A 668 -3.42 11.93 -1.42
N ASP A 669 -2.09 11.82 -1.46
CA ASP A 669 -1.31 10.70 -0.98
C ASP A 669 -0.81 10.96 0.46
N PRO A 670 -1.31 10.21 1.47
CA PRO A 670 -0.85 10.37 2.84
C PRO A 670 0.65 10.04 3.01
N GLN A 671 1.29 9.32 2.08
CA GLN A 671 2.74 9.12 2.10
C GLN A 671 3.50 10.43 1.93
N ASN A 672 3.06 11.32 1.04
CA ASN A 672 3.71 12.60 0.81
C ASN A 672 3.62 13.50 2.04
N LEU A 673 2.45 13.52 2.70
CA LEU A 673 2.24 14.22 3.99
C LEU A 673 3.24 13.75 5.07
N LEU A 674 3.57 12.45 5.08
CA LEU A 674 4.42 11.82 6.09
C LEU A 674 5.93 11.86 5.79
N LYS A 675 6.35 12.25 4.58
CA LYS A 675 7.80 12.38 4.25
C LYS A 675 8.50 13.42 5.12
N ASN A 676 7.79 14.47 5.55
CA ASN A 676 8.33 15.62 6.26
C ASN A 676 7.77 15.79 7.69
N ILE A 677 7.50 14.69 8.40
CA ILE A 677 6.96 14.75 9.77
C ILE A 677 7.90 15.55 10.68
N LYS A 678 7.45 16.74 11.08
CA LYS A 678 8.09 17.54 12.12
C LYS A 678 7.77 16.94 13.49
N LYS A 679 8.74 16.97 14.40
CA LYS A 679 8.58 16.49 15.78
C LYS A 679 7.35 17.14 16.44
N GLY A 680 6.44 16.32 16.96
CA GLY A 680 5.21 16.78 17.62
C GLY A 680 3.96 16.88 16.71
N LYS A 681 4.09 16.65 15.40
CA LYS A 681 2.92 16.47 14.51
C LYS A 681 2.52 15.00 14.48
N ASN A 682 1.43 14.66 15.18
CA ASN A 682 0.95 13.28 15.29
C ASN A 682 -0.55 13.13 15.02
N LYS A 683 -1.21 14.17 14.52
CA LYS A 683 -2.65 14.18 14.22
C LYS A 683 -2.90 14.62 12.81
N ILE A 684 -3.61 13.78 12.06
CA ILE A 684 -3.98 13.98 10.66
C ILE A 684 -5.48 14.15 10.59
N ILE A 685 -5.92 15.11 9.78
CA ILE A 685 -7.30 15.26 9.37
C ILE A 685 -7.43 14.62 7.99
N ARG A 686 -8.33 13.64 7.88
CA ARG A 686 -8.76 13.03 6.62
C ARG A 686 -10.12 13.62 6.25
N ILE A 687 -10.21 14.14 5.04
CA ILE A 687 -11.37 14.84 4.52
C ILE A 687 -11.94 14.04 3.36
N ASN A 688 -13.19 13.60 3.46
CA ASN A 688 -13.88 12.92 2.37
C ASN A 688 -14.56 13.94 1.46
N LEU A 689 -14.15 13.94 0.20
CA LEU A 689 -14.66 14.81 -0.85
C LEU A 689 -15.53 14.00 -1.81
N ASP A 690 -16.79 14.41 -1.99
CA ASP A 690 -17.66 13.89 -3.05
C ASP A 690 -17.55 14.75 -4.33
N LYS A 691 -18.16 14.30 -5.43
CA LYS A 691 -18.11 14.99 -6.74
C LYS A 691 -18.78 16.37 -6.78
N MET A 692 -19.58 16.72 -5.78
CA MET A 692 -20.28 18.01 -5.74
C MET A 692 -19.37 19.10 -5.16
N LYS A 693 -18.39 18.72 -4.32
CA LYS A 693 -17.49 19.66 -3.62
C LYS A 693 -16.56 20.40 -4.58
N HIS A 694 -16.26 21.63 -4.19
CA HIS A 694 -15.33 22.52 -4.85
C HIS A 694 -13.92 22.34 -4.30
N ALA A 695 -12.96 22.13 -5.21
CA ALA A 695 -11.55 21.93 -4.91
C ALA A 695 -10.69 22.26 -6.13
N VAL A 696 -9.52 22.85 -5.92
CA VAL A 696 -8.54 23.12 -6.98
C VAL A 696 -7.28 22.31 -6.70
N TYR A 697 -6.70 21.69 -7.72
CA TYR A 697 -5.55 20.83 -7.57
C TYR A 697 -4.30 21.56 -8.02
N LEU A 698 -3.18 21.32 -7.34
CA LEU A 698 -1.90 21.95 -7.65
C LEU A 698 -1.20 21.16 -8.75
N SER A 699 -1.84 21.10 -9.92
CA SER A 699 -1.30 20.48 -11.12
C SER A 699 -0.16 21.29 -11.73
N ASN A 700 0.56 20.73 -12.70
CA ASN A 700 1.77 21.38 -13.26
C ASN A 700 1.52 22.81 -13.75
N ILE A 701 0.32 23.10 -14.31
CA ILE A 701 -0.05 24.44 -14.79
C ILE A 701 -0.07 25.50 -13.67
N ILE A 702 -0.21 25.09 -12.41
CA ILE A 702 -0.17 26.02 -11.28
C ILE A 702 1.25 26.55 -11.07
N TYR A 703 2.29 25.74 -11.28
CA TYR A 703 3.67 26.11 -10.99
C TYR A 703 4.41 26.80 -12.15
N PHE A 704 3.88 26.70 -13.38
CA PHE A 704 4.57 27.16 -14.58
C PHE A 704 3.70 28.06 -15.45
N ASP A 705 4.32 29.08 -16.02
CA ASP A 705 3.77 29.92 -17.06
C ASP A 705 3.86 29.20 -18.42
N ASN A 706 2.75 28.59 -18.87
CA ASN A 706 2.71 27.74 -20.06
C ASN A 706 2.54 28.50 -21.39
N TYR A 707 3.37 29.51 -21.64
CA TYR A 707 3.31 30.33 -22.87
C TYR A 707 3.66 29.53 -24.12
N ASN A 708 4.68 28.66 -24.05
CA ASN A 708 5.17 27.90 -25.20
C ASN A 708 4.34 26.62 -25.46
N LYS A 709 3.39 26.29 -24.58
CA LYS A 709 2.53 25.09 -24.64
C LYS A 709 3.32 23.79 -24.67
N THR A 710 4.46 23.76 -24.00
CA THR A 710 5.36 22.62 -23.89
C THR A 710 5.31 21.93 -22.52
N LEU A 711 4.58 22.50 -21.54
CA LEU A 711 4.47 21.92 -20.20
C LEU A 711 3.74 20.56 -20.23
N PRO A 712 4.35 19.47 -19.74
CA PRO A 712 3.70 18.19 -19.61
C PRO A 712 2.43 18.29 -18.76
N GLU A 713 1.37 17.63 -19.22
CA GLU A 713 0.12 17.52 -18.47
C GLU A 713 0.31 16.54 -17.33
N GLY A 714 -0.14 16.93 -16.14
CA GLY A 714 0.00 16.12 -14.94
C GLY A 714 0.06 16.95 -13.67
N MET A 715 0.39 16.29 -12.57
CA MET A 715 0.45 16.83 -11.22
C MET A 715 1.62 16.16 -10.48
N GLU A 716 2.80 16.22 -11.09
CA GLU A 716 3.96 15.47 -10.62
C GLU A 716 4.90 16.30 -9.75
N LEU A 717 4.67 17.61 -9.69
CA LEU A 717 5.39 18.54 -8.80
C LEU A 717 4.93 18.43 -7.36
N ASP A 718 3.61 18.30 -7.15
CA ASP A 718 3.00 18.09 -5.84
C ASP A 718 1.63 17.41 -6.00
N ASP A 719 1.12 16.78 -4.95
CA ASP A 719 -0.19 16.13 -4.91
C ASP A 719 -1.21 16.92 -4.07
N LEU A 720 -1.00 18.22 -3.93
CA LEU A 720 -1.81 19.08 -3.10
C LEU A 720 -3.15 19.46 -3.76
N VAL A 721 -4.13 19.64 -2.90
CA VAL A 721 -5.49 20.13 -3.20
C VAL A 721 -5.79 21.30 -2.29
N LEU A 722 -6.18 22.41 -2.90
CA LEU A 722 -6.67 23.60 -2.24
C LEU A 722 -8.17 23.47 -1.98
N LEU A 723 -8.54 23.66 -0.71
CA LEU A 723 -9.92 23.70 -0.24
C LEU A 723 -10.22 25.04 0.44
N ASP A 724 -11.46 25.48 0.36
CA ASP A 724 -12.00 26.58 1.17
C ASP A 724 -12.92 26.01 2.26
N ASN A 725 -12.36 25.81 3.44
CA ASN A 725 -13.05 25.17 4.56
C ASN A 725 -14.15 26.04 5.15
N ALA A 726 -14.10 27.36 4.92
CA ALA A 726 -15.11 28.28 5.43
C ALA A 726 -16.52 27.98 4.87
N LYS A 727 -16.59 27.39 3.66
CA LYS A 727 -17.84 27.02 2.97
C LYS A 727 -18.49 25.73 3.50
N TYR A 728 -17.83 24.99 4.41
CA TYR A 728 -18.29 23.67 4.84
C TYR A 728 -18.45 23.55 6.36
N GLU A 729 -19.45 22.78 6.78
CA GLU A 729 -19.57 22.19 8.11
C GLU A 729 -18.93 20.79 8.11
N TRP A 730 -18.26 20.47 9.21
CA TRP A 730 -17.40 19.29 9.34
C TRP A 730 -18.04 18.24 10.23
N VAL A 731 -18.48 17.13 9.65
CA VAL A 731 -19.10 16.04 10.40
C VAL A 731 -18.07 14.96 10.67
N LYS A 732 -17.68 14.82 11.93
CA LYS A 732 -16.74 13.78 12.37
C LYS A 732 -17.35 12.40 12.16
N LYS A 733 -16.65 11.54 11.41
CA LYS A 733 -17.08 10.18 11.07
C LYS A 733 -16.38 9.12 11.92
N SER A 734 -15.06 9.19 12.03
CA SER A 734 -14.28 8.18 12.74
C SER A 734 -12.99 8.75 13.34
N THR A 735 -12.35 7.97 14.20
CA THR A 735 -10.99 8.24 14.67
C THR A 735 -10.22 6.93 14.73
N THR A 736 -9.10 6.87 14.04
CA THR A 736 -8.25 5.69 13.94
C THR A 736 -6.83 6.03 14.35
N MET A 737 -6.12 5.08 14.95
CA MET A 737 -4.73 5.26 15.34
C MET A 737 -3.86 4.17 14.73
N PHE A 738 -2.68 4.56 14.26
CA PHE A 738 -1.67 3.63 13.77
C PHE A 738 -0.28 4.10 14.20
N ARG A 739 0.73 3.24 14.03
CA ARG A 739 2.13 3.56 14.35
C ARG A 739 3.00 3.51 13.12
N ILE A 740 4.04 4.34 13.12
CA ILE A 740 5.08 4.37 12.11
C ILE A 740 6.44 4.46 12.78
N ASN A 741 7.45 3.91 12.12
CA ASN A 741 8.85 4.21 12.38
C ASN A 741 9.25 5.46 11.59
N ARG A 742 9.63 6.52 12.31
CA ARG A 742 10.29 7.70 11.72
C ARG A 742 11.81 7.52 11.82
N PHE A 743 12.49 7.71 10.70
CA PHE A 743 13.94 7.57 10.63
C PHE A 743 14.66 8.88 10.92
N ILE A 744 15.60 8.83 11.86
CA ILE A 744 16.54 9.91 12.14
C ILE A 744 17.94 9.30 11.99
N LYS A 745 18.53 9.45 10.80
CA LYS A 745 19.76 8.75 10.38
C LYS A 745 19.61 7.22 10.56
N TYR A 746 20.40 6.60 11.43
CA TYR A 746 20.36 5.17 11.75
C TYR A 746 19.34 4.78 12.83
N GLN A 747 18.63 5.75 13.42
CA GLN A 747 17.68 5.52 14.50
C GLN A 747 16.25 5.53 13.99
N ASN A 748 15.40 4.75 14.66
CA ASN A 748 13.96 4.90 14.58
C ASN A 748 13.42 5.55 15.84
N GLU A 749 12.41 6.39 15.66
CA GLU A 749 11.47 6.76 16.71
C GLU A 749 10.09 6.26 16.28
N VAL A 750 9.42 5.53 17.16
CA VAL A 750 8.05 5.09 16.89
C VAL A 750 7.10 6.23 17.21
N GLU A 751 6.35 6.67 16.21
CA GLU A 751 5.32 7.70 16.37
C GLU A 751 3.94 7.08 16.20
N THR A 752 3.03 7.43 17.10
CA THR A 752 1.61 7.04 17.00
C THR A 752 0.85 8.19 16.35
N ILE A 753 0.26 7.92 15.20
CA ILE A 753 -0.51 8.87 14.39
C ILE A 753 -2.01 8.64 14.65
N GLU A 754 -2.71 9.70 15.03
CA GLU A 754 -4.17 9.73 15.14
C GLU A 754 -4.73 10.36 13.85
N VAL A 755 -5.67 9.67 13.19
CA VAL A 755 -6.39 10.18 12.03
C VAL A 755 -7.83 10.45 12.43
N LYS A 756 -8.29 11.68 12.24
CA LYS A 756 -9.67 12.08 12.41
C LYS A 756 -10.30 12.23 11.03
N GLU A 757 -11.32 11.43 10.76
CA GLU A 757 -12.03 11.42 9.48
C GLU A 757 -13.27 12.30 9.55
N TYR A 758 -13.46 13.16 8.55
CA TYR A 758 -14.58 14.07 8.42
C TYR A 758 -15.23 13.98 7.04
N ASP A 759 -16.56 14.09 7.02
CA ASP A 759 -17.35 14.38 5.83
C ASP A 759 -17.70 15.88 5.81
N LEU A 760 -17.79 16.47 4.62
CA LEU A 760 -18.11 17.89 4.44
C LEU A 760 -19.57 18.10 4.04
N ILE A 761 -20.26 19.00 4.73
CA ILE A 761 -21.60 19.48 4.37
C ILE A 761 -21.47 20.95 3.94
N GLU A 762 -22.02 21.33 2.79
CA GLU A 762 -22.02 22.76 2.41
C GLU A 762 -22.88 23.56 3.38
N LYS A 763 -22.35 24.67 3.89
CA LYS A 763 -23.16 25.60 4.69
C LYS A 763 -24.20 26.21 3.76
N GLU A 764 -25.48 26.13 4.12
CA GLU A 764 -26.52 26.85 3.41
C GLU A 764 -26.23 28.36 3.51
N GLU A 765 -26.18 29.05 2.36
CA GLU A 765 -26.12 30.51 2.33
C GLU A 765 -27.41 31.05 2.97
N PHE A 766 -27.29 31.66 4.15
CA PHE A 766 -28.40 32.33 4.85
C PHE A 766 -28.59 33.77 4.39
#